data_AF-A0A6B3G1B7-F1
#
_entry.id   AF-A0A6B3G1B7-F1
#
_cell.length_a   1.000
_cell.length_b   1.000
_cell.length_c   1.000
_cell.angle_alpha   90.00
_cell.angle_beta   90.00
_cell.angle_gamma   90.00
#
_symmetry.space_group_name_H-M   'P 1'
#
loop_
_entity.id
_entity.type
_entity.pdbx_description
1 polymer ?
#
loop_
_entity_poly.entity_id
_entity_poly.type
_entity_poly.pdbx_seq_one_letter_code
_entity_poly.pdbx_strand_id
1 'polypeptide(L)'
;MSAEARRSTAPVPPRPGDDDPARAVPGSRPAGREKGGPMSADDETGESARTESHDGARPGAPGESAPTGGSGASARTARGQEGATSADPHPGLLKYPRPEDTSEAAERDQVEVDEPLLAARVHRPSDLMRLLIGVMAIAVLLAVAAFAHGTTSGLEQDIREGTGQAPDLLIKFAGLASSIAVLLVPVAFAIERLVKRDGLRIADGVLAAVLAHGVTLATDLWVAKSAPGSIQDALTQPSPGDIHALTDPVHGYLAPVIAYMTAVGMARRPRWRVVLWVVLLLDALAMLVTGYTTPFSIVLTILIGWSVAYGTLYTVGSPNVRPTGQTLLAGLRHVGFRPVAAARAEDVPEPAGGLAGRTGLSPPDQGDRGRRYFVTLEDGPPLDVTVVDREQQAHGFFYRVWRRMTLRTITTRRSLQSLRQALEQEALLAYAAIAAGANAPKLIATSELGPDAVMLVYEHIGGRSLDSLADEEVTDELMRDTWQQVRALQSRRIAHRRLAGDAVLVDRSGKVIITDLRGGEIAAGDLVLRMDIAQLLTTFGLRVGAERSVAAAVAVLGPDTIADCLPLLQPIALTRSTRATLRRLARERSQREREAVLDASQETKQQRRETGQQEDRKTVKAEKQAEKRAIDEALEEAREEDLLTQIRHQVLRIRPQAPVEPARLERIKARTLVSFIAGAIGGYFLLSQLTHIEFGTLFSDVHWGWMAAAVLFSSLSYFAAAMSLLGFVPERVSFLRTVGAQVAGSFVKIVAPAAVGGVALNTRFLQRSGVRPGLAVASVGASQLFGLGSHILLLLLFGYVTGTEKTPSLTPSRTVIAGLLTVAVLVLVVTAVPFLRKFIVTRVRSLFAGVVPRMLDVLQRPQKLLTGIGGMLLLTACFVMCLTASVRAFGDGGTTVSLAGVAVVFLAGNALGSAAPTPGGVGAVEATLTVGLIAIGLPKEVAAPAVLLYRLLTLWLPVLPGWLFFNQLTRKGFL
;
A
#
# COMPACT_ATOMS: atom_id res chain seq x y z
N MET A 1 43.94 -5.64 -29.21
CA MET A 1 44.80 -4.85 -30.13
C MET A 1 43.92 -4.35 -31.26
N SER A 2 43.88 -3.01 -31.40
CA SER A 2 43.51 -2.18 -32.56
C SER A 2 42.06 -2.26 -33.10
N ALA A 3 41.20 -1.25 -32.90
CA ALA A 3 41.12 0.09 -33.56
C ALA A 3 40.63 -0.04 -35.02
N GLU A 4 39.74 0.76 -35.63
CA GLU A 4 39.33 2.19 -35.49
C GLU A 4 38.11 2.41 -36.44
N ALA A 5 36.92 2.86 -36.01
CA ALA A 5 36.37 4.23 -35.98
C ALA A 5 36.33 5.04 -37.31
N ARG A 6 35.13 5.49 -37.74
CA ARG A 6 34.79 6.92 -38.00
C ARG A 6 33.29 7.19 -38.28
N ARG A 7 32.92 8.45 -38.04
CA ARG A 7 31.62 9.08 -37.71
C ARG A 7 30.80 9.57 -38.92
N SER A 8 29.50 9.84 -38.71
CA SER A 8 28.79 10.96 -39.37
C SER A 8 27.60 11.46 -38.52
N THR A 9 27.22 12.71 -38.74
CA THR A 9 26.60 13.73 -37.88
C THR A 9 25.05 13.82 -37.91
N ALA A 10 24.47 14.44 -36.87
CA ALA A 10 23.03 14.72 -36.68
C ALA A 10 22.52 15.97 -37.43
N PRO A 11 21.17 16.17 -37.50
CA PRO A 11 20.63 17.45 -37.01
C PRO A 11 19.29 17.37 -36.23
N VAL A 12 18.97 18.49 -35.58
CA VAL A 12 17.90 18.81 -34.60
C VAL A 12 16.59 19.31 -35.28
N PRO A 13 15.37 19.16 -34.71
CA PRO A 13 14.14 19.76 -35.26
C PRO A 13 13.64 21.01 -34.49
N PRO A 14 12.90 21.95 -35.14
CA PRO A 14 12.28 23.10 -34.46
C PRO A 14 10.75 22.97 -34.23
N ARG A 15 10.24 23.83 -33.34
CA ARG A 15 8.84 24.02 -32.87
C ARG A 15 8.03 24.94 -33.82
N PRO A 16 6.68 24.94 -33.77
CA PRO A 16 5.86 25.97 -34.42
C PRO A 16 5.11 26.88 -33.43
N GLY A 17 4.89 28.13 -33.85
CA GLY A 17 3.96 29.11 -33.30
C GLY A 17 3.71 30.23 -34.32
N ASP A 18 2.43 30.41 -34.66
CA ASP A 18 1.63 31.55 -35.13
C ASP A 18 2.18 32.60 -36.11
N ASP A 19 1.43 32.86 -37.21
CA ASP A 19 0.68 34.13 -37.44
C ASP A 19 0.11 34.29 -38.90
N ASP A 20 -1.20 34.56 -38.96
CA ASP A 20 -1.91 35.62 -39.76
C ASP A 20 -2.29 35.46 -41.28
N PRO A 21 -3.11 36.35 -41.91
CA PRO A 21 -4.54 36.06 -42.24
C PRO A 21 -5.05 36.45 -43.68
N ALA A 22 -6.37 36.26 -43.89
CA ALA A 22 -7.31 36.95 -44.81
C ALA A 22 -7.44 36.61 -46.33
N ARG A 23 -8.66 36.17 -46.76
CA ARG A 23 -9.48 36.74 -47.89
C ARG A 23 -10.85 36.05 -48.18
N ALA A 24 -11.91 36.86 -48.13
CA ALA A 24 -13.21 36.98 -48.84
C ALA A 24 -13.99 35.82 -49.57
N VAL A 25 -15.24 35.54 -49.10
CA VAL A 25 -16.64 35.69 -49.70
C VAL A 25 -16.99 35.10 -51.10
N PRO A 26 -18.26 34.73 -51.52
CA PRO A 26 -19.62 34.64 -50.88
C PRO A 26 -20.42 33.32 -51.10
N GLY A 27 -21.61 33.18 -50.46
CA GLY A 27 -22.74 32.44 -51.08
C GLY A 27 -23.90 31.91 -50.21
N SER A 28 -25.04 32.61 -50.25
CA SER A 28 -26.45 32.13 -50.13
C SER A 28 -27.08 31.68 -48.79
N ARG A 29 -28.20 32.37 -48.49
CA ARG A 29 -29.30 32.11 -47.53
C ARG A 29 -30.45 31.41 -48.30
N PRO A 30 -31.49 30.81 -47.66
CA PRO A 30 -32.63 31.63 -47.21
C PRO A 30 -33.47 31.14 -45.99
N ALA A 31 -34.28 32.10 -45.48
CA ALA A 31 -35.60 32.01 -44.81
C ALA A 31 -35.70 31.30 -43.44
N GLY A 32 -36.31 31.83 -42.37
CA GLY A 32 -37.08 33.05 -42.16
C GLY A 32 -38.38 32.75 -41.39
N ARG A 33 -38.58 33.27 -40.18
CA ARG A 33 -39.76 34.08 -39.78
C ARG A 33 -39.69 34.55 -38.33
N GLU A 34 -40.20 35.77 -38.16
CA GLU A 34 -40.13 36.68 -37.02
C GLU A 34 -41.41 36.68 -36.16
N LYS A 35 -41.20 37.08 -34.89
CA LYS A 35 -41.93 38.06 -34.05
C LYS A 35 -43.42 37.91 -33.70
N GLY A 36 -43.69 38.21 -32.42
CA GLY A 36 -44.86 38.99 -31.98
C GLY A 36 -45.38 38.65 -30.58
N GLY A 37 -45.13 39.51 -29.57
CA GLY A 37 -46.06 39.67 -28.42
C GLY A 37 -47.10 40.77 -28.74
N PRO A 38 -47.84 41.38 -27.77
CA PRO A 38 -47.95 41.09 -26.32
C PRO A 38 -49.41 41.25 -25.71
N MET A 39 -49.51 41.02 -24.38
CA MET A 39 -50.32 41.70 -23.32
C MET A 39 -51.87 41.61 -23.15
N SER A 40 -52.27 41.49 -21.86
CA SER A 40 -53.52 41.87 -21.13
C SER A 40 -54.81 41.09 -21.40
N ALA A 41 -55.81 40.97 -20.51
CA ALA A 41 -56.01 41.03 -19.06
C ALA A 41 -57.51 40.71 -18.81
N ASP A 42 -57.83 40.29 -17.59
CA ASP A 42 -59.11 40.44 -16.88
C ASP A 42 -60.35 39.53 -17.12
N ASP A 43 -60.93 39.24 -15.94
CA ASP A 43 -62.33 39.08 -15.55
C ASP A 43 -63.06 37.71 -15.58
N GLU A 44 -63.18 37.21 -14.34
CA GLU A 44 -64.42 37.08 -13.57
C GLU A 44 -65.49 36.00 -13.88
N THR A 45 -65.68 35.19 -12.83
CA THR A 45 -66.96 34.79 -12.21
C THR A 45 -67.79 33.64 -12.77
N GLY A 46 -68.21 32.76 -11.84
CA GLY A 46 -69.63 32.39 -11.77
C GLY A 46 -69.98 30.91 -11.55
N GLU A 47 -70.01 30.49 -10.28
CA GLU A 47 -71.16 29.82 -9.61
C GLU A 47 -71.58 28.38 -10.05
N SER A 48 -72.03 27.42 -9.23
CA SER A 48 -72.22 27.15 -7.78
C SER A 48 -72.82 25.72 -7.68
N ALA A 49 -72.55 24.97 -6.60
CA ALA A 49 -73.59 24.41 -5.69
C ALA A 49 -73.07 23.24 -4.80
N ARG A 50 -73.05 23.52 -3.48
CA ARG A 50 -73.61 22.78 -2.31
C ARG A 50 -73.45 21.24 -2.25
N THR A 51 -73.11 20.64 -1.09
CA THR A 51 -73.96 20.60 0.12
C THR A 51 -73.17 20.33 1.41
N GLU A 52 -73.70 20.86 2.51
CA GLU A 52 -73.25 20.85 3.92
C GLU A 52 -73.46 19.51 4.66
N SER A 53 -72.76 19.30 5.79
CA SER A 53 -73.41 19.12 7.11
C SER A 53 -72.44 19.12 8.31
N HIS A 54 -72.67 20.08 9.20
CA HIS A 54 -72.64 20.11 10.69
C HIS A 54 -71.41 19.80 11.59
N ASP A 55 -70.98 20.87 12.27
CA ASP A 55 -70.94 21.13 13.75
C ASP A 55 -70.53 20.07 14.79
N GLY A 56 -69.64 20.51 15.71
CA GLY A 56 -70.00 20.57 17.14
C GLY A 56 -69.18 19.79 18.18
N ALA A 57 -68.33 20.52 18.91
CA ALA A 57 -68.01 20.40 20.36
C ALA A 57 -66.93 19.43 20.92
N ARG A 58 -66.11 20.04 21.80
CA ARG A 58 -65.10 19.63 22.83
C ARG A 58 -65.51 18.47 23.78
N PRO A 59 -64.73 18.09 24.83
CA PRO A 59 -63.25 17.98 25.05
C PRO A 59 -62.86 16.68 25.81
N GLY A 60 -61.56 16.46 26.10
CA GLY A 60 -61.16 15.56 27.21
C GLY A 60 -59.67 15.21 27.30
N ALA A 61 -58.90 16.00 28.06
CA ALA A 61 -57.75 15.52 28.83
C ALA A 61 -58.26 15.14 30.24
N PRO A 62 -57.58 14.27 31.03
CA PRO A 62 -56.34 14.62 31.74
C PRO A 62 -55.30 13.48 31.67
N GLY A 63 -54.05 13.53 32.11
CA GLY A 63 -53.29 14.42 32.97
C GLY A 63 -52.02 13.64 33.39
N GLU A 64 -50.98 14.39 33.73
CA GLU A 64 -49.77 14.09 34.52
C GLU A 64 -49.61 12.65 35.09
N SER A 65 -48.43 12.02 35.03
CA SER A 65 -47.27 12.43 35.83
C SER A 65 -45.96 11.73 35.40
N ALA A 66 -44.84 12.47 35.47
CA ALA A 66 -43.46 11.98 35.52
C ALA A 66 -43.18 11.18 36.82
N PRO A 67 -41.92 10.85 37.19
CA PRO A 67 -40.87 10.03 36.56
C PRO A 67 -40.39 8.91 37.53
N THR A 68 -39.18 8.36 37.29
CA THR A 68 -38.36 7.47 38.15
C THR A 68 -38.67 5.96 38.03
N GLY A 69 -37.71 5.04 37.95
CA GLY A 69 -36.25 5.09 37.95
C GLY A 69 -35.68 3.65 37.99
N GLY A 70 -34.40 3.50 37.65
CA GLY A 70 -33.51 2.40 38.08
C GLY A 70 -33.70 1.04 37.38
N SER A 71 -32.73 0.59 36.58
CA SER A 71 -31.57 -0.23 37.03
C SER A 71 -31.98 -1.66 37.39
N GLY A 72 -31.40 -2.76 36.90
CA GLY A 72 -30.17 -3.00 36.16
C GLY A 72 -29.84 -4.51 36.26
N ALA A 73 -28.77 -4.93 35.58
CA ALA A 73 -28.00 -6.18 35.77
C ALA A 73 -28.70 -7.52 35.42
N SER A 74 -28.24 -8.25 34.39
CA SER A 74 -27.08 -9.16 34.35
C SER A 74 -27.30 -10.52 35.03
N ALA A 75 -27.29 -11.61 34.25
CA ALA A 75 -26.77 -12.95 34.62
C ALA A 75 -26.98 -13.94 33.44
N ARG A 76 -25.91 -14.43 32.81
CA ARG A 76 -25.25 -15.74 33.03
C ARG A 76 -25.96 -16.96 32.43
N THR A 77 -25.37 -17.44 31.33
CA THR A 77 -24.90 -18.83 31.08
C THR A 77 -25.34 -19.95 32.04
N ALA A 78 -25.91 -21.03 31.49
CA ALA A 78 -25.45 -22.41 31.73
C ALA A 78 -26.04 -23.44 30.75
N ARG A 79 -25.16 -24.37 30.37
CA ARG A 79 -25.25 -25.63 29.59
C ARG A 79 -26.37 -26.63 29.97
N GLY A 80 -26.66 -27.53 29.02
CA GLY A 80 -27.08 -28.93 29.24
C GLY A 80 -27.99 -29.43 28.10
N GLN A 81 -27.50 -30.09 27.04
CA GLN A 81 -27.06 -31.50 26.89
C GLN A 81 -28.22 -32.45 26.49
N GLU A 82 -27.84 -33.42 25.65
CA GLU A 82 -28.61 -34.24 24.70
C GLU A 82 -29.66 -35.19 25.29
N GLY A 83 -30.62 -35.57 24.44
CA GLY A 83 -31.46 -36.77 24.58
C GLY A 83 -32.36 -36.95 23.36
N ALA A 84 -32.07 -37.94 22.52
CA ALA A 84 -32.89 -38.36 21.37
C ALA A 84 -33.45 -39.76 21.63
N THR A 85 -34.73 -40.01 21.31
CA THR A 85 -35.27 -41.34 20.96
C THR A 85 -36.73 -41.27 20.44
N SER A 86 -36.91 -41.64 19.16
CA SER A 86 -37.92 -42.57 18.54
C SER A 86 -39.39 -42.61 19.03
N ALA A 87 -40.46 -42.95 18.28
CA ALA A 87 -40.84 -43.16 16.88
C ALA A 87 -42.40 -43.40 16.87
N ASP A 88 -43.07 -43.19 15.74
CA ASP A 88 -44.52 -43.27 15.32
C ASP A 88 -45.47 -44.38 15.89
N PRO A 89 -46.83 -44.46 15.62
CA PRO A 89 -47.65 -43.86 14.52
C PRO A 89 -49.13 -43.35 14.83
N HIS A 90 -49.73 -42.70 13.81
CA HIS A 90 -51.12 -42.23 13.50
C HIS A 90 -52.35 -43.06 14.01
N PRO A 91 -53.66 -42.59 13.99
CA PRO A 91 -54.30 -41.68 12.99
C PRO A 91 -55.49 -40.76 13.43
N GLY A 92 -55.86 -39.83 12.53
CA GLY A 92 -57.26 -39.52 12.18
C GLY A 92 -58.00 -38.42 12.95
N LEU A 93 -58.21 -37.25 12.31
CA LEU A 93 -59.49 -36.53 12.31
C LEU A 93 -59.54 -35.51 11.17
N LEU A 94 -60.71 -35.44 10.54
CA LEU A 94 -61.00 -34.96 9.21
C LEU A 94 -61.07 -33.43 9.06
N LYS A 95 -60.75 -33.01 7.83
CA LYS A 95 -60.77 -31.66 7.23
C LYS A 95 -62.10 -30.88 7.38
N TYR A 96 -61.98 -29.56 7.54
CA TYR A 96 -62.87 -28.57 6.92
C TYR A 96 -62.11 -27.89 5.76
N PRO A 97 -62.77 -27.54 4.64
CA PRO A 97 -62.10 -26.99 3.46
C PRO A 97 -61.70 -25.53 3.70
N ARG A 98 -60.44 -25.20 3.42
CA ARG A 98 -59.93 -23.83 3.27
C ARG A 98 -59.62 -23.57 1.79
N PRO A 99 -59.66 -22.31 1.33
CA PRO A 99 -59.76 -21.95 -0.08
C PRO A 99 -58.49 -22.33 -0.86
N GLU A 100 -58.49 -23.53 -1.42
CA GLU A 100 -57.69 -23.90 -2.59
C GLU A 100 -58.43 -23.40 -3.82
N ASP A 101 -58.03 -22.22 -4.32
CA ASP A 101 -58.15 -21.88 -5.76
C ASP A 101 -57.36 -20.61 -6.14
N THR A 102 -56.67 -19.95 -5.20
CA THR A 102 -55.73 -18.87 -5.51
C THR A 102 -54.28 -19.14 -5.10
N SER A 103 -53.97 -20.31 -4.51
CA SER A 103 -52.61 -20.67 -4.07
C SER A 103 -51.83 -21.46 -5.11
N GLU A 104 -52.47 -22.26 -5.97
CA GLU A 104 -51.75 -23.09 -6.95
C GLU A 104 -51.10 -22.27 -8.08
N ALA A 105 -51.58 -21.04 -8.33
CA ALA A 105 -50.91 -20.11 -9.24
C ALA A 105 -49.79 -19.30 -8.57
N ALA A 106 -49.77 -19.20 -7.24
CA ALA A 106 -48.76 -18.43 -6.49
C ALA A 106 -47.58 -19.29 -6.01
N GLU A 107 -47.77 -20.60 -5.82
CA GLU A 107 -46.68 -21.53 -5.48
C GLU A 107 -45.83 -21.97 -6.68
N ARG A 108 -46.31 -21.79 -7.93
CA ARG A 108 -45.55 -22.11 -9.14
C ARG A 108 -44.49 -21.08 -9.55
N ASP A 109 -44.35 -19.95 -8.84
CA ASP A 109 -43.42 -18.86 -9.21
C ASP A 109 -42.33 -18.60 -8.15
N GLN A 110 -42.18 -19.47 -7.12
CA GLN A 110 -40.98 -19.46 -6.27
C GLN A 110 -39.85 -20.15 -7.02
N VAL A 111 -39.18 -19.39 -7.88
CA VAL A 111 -37.93 -19.78 -8.51
C VAL A 111 -36.93 -20.21 -7.43
N GLU A 112 -36.52 -21.48 -7.46
CA GLU A 112 -35.50 -22.03 -6.57
C GLU A 112 -34.17 -21.33 -6.87
N VAL A 113 -33.80 -20.39 -6.00
CA VAL A 113 -32.52 -19.69 -6.01
C VAL A 113 -31.74 -20.17 -4.81
N ASP A 114 -30.77 -21.05 -5.05
CA ASP A 114 -29.80 -21.44 -4.04
C ASP A 114 -28.75 -20.32 -3.91
N GLU A 115 -29.06 -19.29 -3.10
CA GLU A 115 -28.13 -18.22 -2.77
C GLU A 115 -27.87 -18.18 -1.26
N PRO A 116 -26.60 -18.31 -0.81
CA PRO A 116 -26.28 -18.17 0.60
C PRO A 116 -26.65 -16.77 1.09
N LEU A 117 -27.24 -16.68 2.28
CA LEU A 117 -27.63 -15.41 2.90
C LEU A 117 -26.45 -14.42 2.90
N LEU A 118 -26.56 -13.39 2.06
CA LEU A 118 -25.55 -12.35 1.96
C LEU A 118 -25.47 -11.61 3.31
N ALA A 119 -24.26 -11.45 3.84
CA ALA A 119 -24.05 -10.64 5.05
C ALA A 119 -24.62 -9.23 4.83
N ALA A 120 -25.40 -8.74 5.80
CA ALA A 120 -26.05 -7.43 5.70
C ALA A 120 -25.04 -6.26 5.56
N ARG A 121 -23.82 -6.44 6.08
CA ARG A 121 -22.72 -5.47 6.00
C ARG A 121 -21.45 -6.11 5.43
N VAL A 122 -20.73 -5.36 4.60
CA VAL A 122 -19.46 -5.78 3.99
C VAL A 122 -18.41 -4.67 4.13
N HIS A 123 -17.23 -5.05 4.61
CA HIS A 123 -16.05 -4.20 4.69
C HIS A 123 -15.41 -4.06 3.31
N ARG A 124 -15.48 -2.86 2.73
CA ARG A 124 -14.96 -2.61 1.38
C ARG A 124 -13.52 -2.10 1.44
N PRO A 125 -12.55 -2.76 0.77
CA PRO A 125 -11.17 -2.27 0.71
C PRO A 125 -11.02 -0.89 0.06
N SER A 126 -11.99 -0.49 -0.79
CA SER A 126 -12.03 0.85 -1.39
C SER A 126 -12.18 1.95 -0.35
N ASP A 127 -12.92 1.69 0.73
CA ASP A 127 -13.23 2.68 1.75
C ASP A 127 -12.00 2.89 2.64
N LEU A 128 -11.32 1.80 3.02
CA LEU A 128 -10.00 1.87 3.65
C LEU A 128 -8.99 2.66 2.81
N MET A 129 -8.99 2.47 1.49
CA MET A 129 -8.09 3.23 0.62
C MET A 129 -8.41 4.72 0.61
N ARG A 130 -9.68 5.10 0.55
CA ARG A 130 -10.07 6.50 0.61
C ARG A 130 -9.68 7.12 1.95
N LEU A 131 -9.87 6.39 3.06
CA LEU A 131 -9.33 6.79 4.37
C LEU A 131 -7.81 7.03 4.31
N LEU A 132 -7.03 6.08 3.80
CA LEU A 132 -5.57 6.21 3.72
C LEU A 132 -5.10 7.36 2.83
N ILE A 133 -5.76 7.57 1.69
CA ILE A 133 -5.52 8.72 0.81
C ILE A 133 -5.84 10.02 1.56
N GLY A 134 -6.90 10.03 2.36
CA GLY A 134 -7.35 11.21 3.09
C GLY A 134 -6.39 11.59 4.19
N VAL A 135 -5.97 10.60 5.00
CA VAL A 135 -4.92 10.76 6.02
C VAL A 135 -3.60 11.22 5.39
N MET A 136 -3.21 10.67 4.24
CA MET A 136 -2.02 11.11 3.52
C MET A 136 -2.14 12.55 3.01
N ALA A 137 -3.30 12.92 2.45
CA ALA A 137 -3.57 14.28 2.00
C ALA A 137 -3.56 15.28 3.16
N ILE A 138 -4.09 14.92 4.33
CA ILE A 138 -3.99 15.74 5.55
C ILE A 138 -2.53 15.89 5.96
N ALA A 139 -1.75 14.82 5.97
CA ALA A 139 -0.33 14.88 6.31
C ALA A 139 0.48 15.75 5.32
N VAL A 140 0.17 15.67 4.02
CA VAL A 140 0.77 16.54 2.99
C VAL A 140 0.34 17.99 3.18
N LEU A 141 -0.94 18.26 3.45
CA LEU A 141 -1.45 19.60 3.71
C LEU A 141 -0.76 20.22 4.93
N LEU A 142 -0.66 19.49 6.05
CA LEU A 142 0.02 19.94 7.26
C LEU A 142 1.53 20.13 7.03
N ALA A 143 2.17 19.29 6.21
CA ALA A 143 3.55 19.50 5.81
C ALA A 143 3.70 20.79 4.98
N VAL A 144 2.85 21.01 3.98
CA VAL A 144 2.86 22.26 3.19
C VAL A 144 2.61 23.46 4.10
N ALA A 145 1.64 23.40 5.00
CA ALA A 145 1.36 24.46 5.98
C ALA A 145 2.58 24.76 6.87
N ALA A 146 3.29 23.72 7.32
CA ALA A 146 4.47 23.88 8.16
C ALA A 146 5.66 24.53 7.44
N PHE A 147 5.79 24.34 6.11
CA PHE A 147 6.95 24.74 5.32
C PHE A 147 6.72 25.98 4.41
N ALA A 148 5.50 26.22 3.93
CA ALA A 148 5.19 27.23 2.91
C ALA A 148 4.58 28.53 3.50
N HIS A 149 5.00 28.92 4.70
CA HIS A 149 4.37 30.00 5.47
C HIS A 149 4.28 31.33 4.70
N GLY A 150 5.32 31.71 3.94
CA GLY A 150 5.32 32.94 3.13
C GLY A 150 4.44 32.88 1.87
N THR A 151 4.22 31.70 1.29
CA THR A 151 3.28 31.53 0.16
C THR A 151 1.84 31.48 0.66
N THR A 152 1.61 30.89 1.83
CA THR A 152 0.30 30.81 2.47
C THR A 152 -0.22 32.19 2.85
N SER A 153 0.60 33.00 3.51
CA SER A 153 0.23 34.38 3.87
C SER A 153 0.04 35.28 2.65
N GLY A 154 0.87 35.08 1.60
CA GLY A 154 0.71 35.78 0.31
C GLY A 154 -0.62 35.48 -0.36
N LEU A 155 -0.99 34.21 -0.50
CA LEU A 155 -2.29 33.81 -1.08
C LEU A 155 -3.47 34.37 -0.29
N GLU A 156 -3.38 34.35 1.04
CA GLU A 156 -4.43 34.87 1.91
C GLU A 156 -4.57 36.40 1.80
N GLN A 157 -3.46 37.11 1.68
CA GLN A 157 -3.44 38.56 1.46
C GLN A 157 -3.99 38.93 0.06
N ASP A 158 -3.60 38.21 -0.99
CA ASP A 158 -4.12 38.41 -2.35
C ASP A 158 -5.64 38.21 -2.41
N ILE A 159 -6.15 37.21 -1.68
CA ILE A 159 -7.59 36.95 -1.61
C ILE A 159 -8.32 38.07 -0.87
N ARG A 160 -7.79 38.54 0.27
CA ARG A 160 -8.35 39.69 1.01
C ARG A 160 -8.36 40.97 0.17
N GLU A 161 -7.25 41.28 -0.50
CA GLU A 161 -7.14 42.44 -1.38
C GLU A 161 -8.10 42.34 -2.58
N GLY A 162 -8.20 41.17 -3.21
CA GLY A 162 -9.07 40.94 -4.35
C GLY A 162 -10.58 40.91 -4.03
N THR A 163 -10.95 40.58 -2.79
CA THR A 163 -12.35 40.46 -2.38
C THR A 163 -12.90 41.70 -1.68
N GLY A 164 -12.05 42.66 -1.30
CA GLY A 164 -12.45 43.94 -0.71
C GLY A 164 -13.30 44.85 -1.62
N GLN A 165 -13.45 44.54 -2.92
CA GLN A 165 -14.30 45.28 -3.86
C GLN A 165 -15.70 44.66 -4.07
N ALA A 166 -16.00 43.51 -3.46
CA ALA A 166 -17.29 42.85 -3.65
C ALA A 166 -18.41 43.54 -2.86
N PRO A 167 -19.62 43.70 -3.42
CA PRO A 167 -20.74 44.32 -2.71
C PRO A 167 -21.12 43.56 -1.43
N ASP A 168 -21.11 44.28 -0.31
CA ASP A 168 -21.45 43.79 1.04
C ASP A 168 -22.76 42.99 1.09
N LEU A 169 -23.78 43.44 0.34
CA LEU A 169 -25.08 42.78 0.26
C LEU A 169 -25.00 41.40 -0.40
N LEU A 170 -24.17 41.23 -1.43
CA LEU A 170 -23.99 39.94 -2.10
C LEU A 170 -23.27 38.95 -1.19
N ILE A 171 -22.26 39.39 -0.44
CA ILE A 171 -21.52 38.54 0.51
C ILE A 171 -22.43 38.11 1.66
N LYS A 172 -23.18 39.05 2.25
CA LYS A 172 -24.12 38.76 3.35
C LYS A 172 -25.24 37.82 2.90
N PHE A 173 -25.80 38.04 1.71
CA PHE A 173 -26.83 37.17 1.15
C PHE A 173 -26.28 35.79 0.81
N ALA A 174 -25.07 35.71 0.21
CA ALA A 174 -24.41 34.45 -0.09
C ALA A 174 -24.11 33.66 1.20
N GLY A 175 -23.55 34.30 2.23
CA GLY A 175 -23.29 33.65 3.52
C GLY A 175 -24.57 33.17 4.22
N LEU A 176 -25.65 33.97 4.18
CA LEU A 176 -26.95 33.57 4.74
C LEU A 176 -27.59 32.42 3.95
N ALA A 177 -27.60 32.50 2.62
CA ALA A 177 -28.11 31.44 1.77
C ALA A 177 -27.31 30.14 1.94
N SER A 178 -25.98 30.23 2.05
CA SER A 178 -25.10 29.10 2.28
C SER A 178 -25.35 28.44 3.63
N SER A 179 -25.33 29.22 4.73
CA SER A 179 -25.51 28.69 6.08
C SER A 179 -26.85 27.97 6.25
N ILE A 180 -27.92 28.53 5.67
CA ILE A 180 -29.25 27.88 5.60
C ILE A 180 -29.16 26.60 4.77
N ALA A 181 -28.52 26.63 3.61
CA ALA A 181 -28.42 25.47 2.72
C ALA A 181 -27.56 24.33 3.30
N VAL A 182 -26.47 24.64 4.01
CA VAL A 182 -25.60 23.65 4.69
C VAL A 182 -26.41 22.86 5.73
N LEU A 183 -27.41 23.47 6.37
CA LEU A 183 -28.29 22.81 7.32
C LEU A 183 -29.45 22.07 6.63
N LEU A 184 -30.10 22.68 5.65
CA LEU A 184 -31.29 22.12 5.00
C LEU A 184 -30.98 20.95 4.07
N VAL A 185 -29.89 21.00 3.30
CA VAL A 185 -29.57 19.99 2.29
C VAL A 185 -29.35 18.60 2.89
N PRO A 186 -28.57 18.42 3.99
CA PRO A 186 -28.45 17.13 4.66
C PRO A 186 -29.76 16.60 5.23
N VAL A 187 -30.59 17.49 5.81
CA VAL A 187 -31.89 17.11 6.39
C VAL A 187 -32.86 16.67 5.29
N ALA A 188 -32.98 17.42 4.20
CA ALA A 188 -33.81 17.06 3.06
C ALA A 188 -33.38 15.71 2.46
N PHE A 189 -32.07 15.46 2.38
CA PHE A 189 -31.54 14.19 1.92
C PHE A 189 -31.82 13.03 2.90
N ALA A 190 -31.75 13.29 4.21
CA ALA A 190 -32.10 12.32 5.25
C ALA A 190 -33.57 11.91 5.15
N ILE A 191 -34.47 12.87 4.93
CA ILE A 191 -35.91 12.64 4.76
C ILE A 191 -36.16 11.79 3.51
N GLU A 192 -35.55 12.13 2.36
CA GLU A 192 -35.66 11.31 1.14
C GLU A 192 -35.23 9.85 1.39
N ARG A 193 -34.17 9.65 2.18
CA ARG A 193 -33.65 8.32 2.53
C ARG A 193 -34.58 7.54 3.45
N LEU A 194 -35.20 8.21 4.41
CA LEU A 194 -36.13 7.59 5.34
C LEU A 194 -37.39 7.11 4.61
N VAL A 195 -37.91 7.93 3.70
CA VAL A 195 -39.06 7.59 2.84
C VAL A 195 -38.76 6.38 1.95
N LYS A 196 -37.53 6.25 1.44
CA LYS A 196 -37.09 5.13 0.60
C LYS A 196 -36.68 3.86 1.38
N ARG A 197 -36.96 3.79 2.68
CA ARG A 197 -36.61 2.67 3.58
C ARG A 197 -35.11 2.33 3.64
N ASP A 198 -34.22 3.29 3.41
CA ASP A 198 -32.76 3.11 3.47
C ASP A 198 -32.17 3.63 4.80
N GLY A 199 -32.84 3.31 5.91
CA GLY A 199 -32.57 3.87 7.25
C GLY A 199 -31.20 3.48 7.84
N LEU A 200 -30.67 2.31 7.46
CA LEU A 200 -29.35 1.86 7.91
C LEU A 200 -28.23 2.80 7.49
N ARG A 201 -28.32 3.40 6.29
CA ARG A 201 -27.33 4.37 5.82
C ARG A 201 -27.40 5.70 6.56
N ILE A 202 -28.59 6.09 7.00
CA ILE A 202 -28.78 7.32 7.80
C ILE A 202 -28.04 7.17 9.12
N ALA A 203 -28.17 6.02 9.79
CA ALA A 203 -27.46 5.73 11.03
C ALA A 203 -25.94 5.80 10.87
N ASP A 204 -25.40 5.20 9.80
CA ASP A 204 -23.96 5.28 9.47
C ASP A 204 -23.51 6.73 9.22
N GLY A 205 -24.37 7.53 8.56
CA GLY A 205 -24.17 8.96 8.34
C GLY A 205 -24.08 9.75 9.63
N VAL A 206 -25.03 9.56 10.55
CA VAL A 206 -25.06 10.25 11.85
C VAL A 206 -23.82 9.88 12.66
N LEU A 207 -23.45 8.60 12.69
CA LEU A 207 -22.23 8.15 13.38
C LEU A 207 -20.98 8.83 12.80
N ALA A 208 -20.87 8.90 11.47
CA ALA A 208 -19.75 9.59 10.81
C ALA A 208 -19.70 11.08 11.16
N ALA A 209 -20.86 11.74 11.25
CA ALA A 209 -20.97 13.14 11.64
C ALA A 209 -20.48 13.39 13.07
N VAL A 210 -20.91 12.56 14.02
CA VAL A 210 -20.50 12.63 15.43
C VAL A 210 -19.00 12.39 15.57
N LEU A 211 -18.46 11.38 14.89
CA LEU A 211 -17.02 11.11 14.89
C LEU A 211 -16.23 12.26 14.25
N ALA A 212 -16.73 12.84 13.17
CA ALA A 212 -16.06 13.97 12.51
C ALA A 212 -16.03 15.18 13.43
N HIS A 213 -17.11 15.48 14.14
CA HIS A 213 -17.15 16.54 15.14
C HIS A 213 -16.17 16.30 16.29
N GLY A 214 -16.03 15.04 16.75
CA GLY A 214 -15.00 14.68 17.73
C GLY A 214 -13.58 14.90 17.21
N VAL A 215 -13.31 14.58 15.94
CA VAL A 215 -12.00 14.80 15.31
C VAL A 215 -11.73 16.29 15.08
N THR A 216 -12.72 17.10 14.72
CA THR A 216 -12.54 18.55 14.61
C THR A 216 -12.18 19.15 15.96
N LEU A 217 -12.93 18.85 17.02
CA LEU A 217 -12.62 19.32 18.38
C LEU A 217 -11.21 18.91 18.85
N ALA A 218 -10.80 17.68 18.55
CA ALA A 218 -9.45 17.22 18.86
C ALA A 218 -8.38 18.00 18.08
N THR A 219 -8.66 18.34 16.82
CA THR A 219 -7.76 19.13 15.97
C THR A 219 -7.69 20.57 16.47
N ASP A 220 -8.81 21.18 16.82
CA ASP A 220 -8.87 22.55 17.36
C ASP A 220 -8.07 22.66 18.66
N LEU A 221 -8.25 21.70 19.58
CA LEU A 221 -7.49 21.63 20.83
C LEU A 221 -5.99 21.44 20.61
N TRP A 222 -5.61 20.63 19.61
CA TRP A 222 -4.22 20.41 19.27
C TRP A 222 -3.58 21.67 18.67
N VAL A 223 -4.25 22.32 17.71
CA VAL A 223 -3.77 23.56 17.09
C VAL A 223 -3.64 24.67 18.12
N ALA A 224 -4.62 24.83 19.01
CA ALA A 224 -4.62 25.87 20.03
C ALA A 224 -3.54 25.71 21.11
N LYS A 225 -3.14 24.47 21.44
CA LYS A 225 -2.27 24.19 22.61
C LYS A 225 -0.88 23.69 22.28
N SER A 226 -0.67 23.07 21.12
CA SER A 226 0.52 22.24 20.90
C SER A 226 1.04 22.22 19.46
N ALA A 227 0.34 22.83 18.50
CA ALA A 227 0.86 22.90 17.14
C ALA A 227 2.04 23.88 17.04
N PRO A 228 3.01 23.62 16.13
CA PRO A 228 4.01 24.61 15.75
C PRO A 228 3.34 25.89 15.24
N GLY A 229 3.93 27.06 15.56
CA GLY A 229 3.39 28.36 15.14
C GLY A 229 3.11 28.45 13.64
N SER A 230 4.00 27.90 12.80
CA SER A 230 3.79 27.90 11.34
C SER A 230 2.52 27.16 10.89
N ILE A 231 2.09 26.12 11.61
CA ILE A 231 0.85 25.39 11.32
C ILE A 231 -0.36 26.16 11.88
N GLN A 232 -0.23 26.73 13.09
CA GLN A 232 -1.28 27.52 13.71
C GLN A 232 -1.64 28.73 12.84
N ASP A 233 -0.64 29.49 12.40
CA ASP A 233 -0.82 30.67 11.55
C ASP A 233 -1.33 30.34 10.14
N ALA A 234 -1.03 29.14 9.62
CA ALA A 234 -1.56 28.71 8.33
C ALA A 234 -3.03 28.27 8.40
N LEU A 235 -3.47 27.76 9.56
CA LEU A 235 -4.81 27.24 9.76
C LEU A 235 -5.76 28.23 10.43
N THR A 236 -5.23 29.27 11.09
CA THR A 236 -6.01 30.25 11.85
C THR A 236 -5.62 31.67 11.46
N GLN A 237 -6.55 32.60 11.55
CA GLN A 237 -6.31 34.03 11.38
C GLN A 237 -7.03 34.82 12.49
N PRO A 238 -6.69 36.10 12.72
CA PRO A 238 -7.42 36.94 13.66
C PRO A 238 -8.89 37.06 13.26
N SER A 239 -9.80 36.86 14.21
CA SER A 239 -11.23 36.95 13.97
C SER A 239 -11.64 38.39 13.65
N PRO A 240 -12.51 38.63 12.64
CA PRO A 240 -13.00 39.97 12.29
C PRO A 240 -13.69 40.72 13.44
N GLY A 241 -14.20 40.00 14.45
CA GLY A 241 -14.90 40.57 15.61
C GLY A 241 -14.04 40.77 16.86
N ASP A 242 -12.89 40.08 16.95
CA ASP A 242 -11.95 40.18 18.07
C ASP A 242 -10.54 39.83 17.59
N ILE A 243 -9.67 40.85 17.54
CA ILE A 243 -8.28 40.74 17.08
C ILE A 243 -7.41 39.85 17.98
N HIS A 244 -7.86 39.55 19.21
CA HIS A 244 -7.16 38.65 20.14
C HIS A 244 -7.68 37.21 20.06
N ALA A 245 -8.81 36.97 19.39
CA ALA A 245 -9.35 35.65 19.15
C ALA A 245 -8.95 35.14 17.76
N LEU A 246 -8.46 33.90 17.70
CA LEU A 246 -8.15 33.23 16.43
C LEU A 246 -9.39 32.49 15.90
N THR A 247 -9.54 32.43 14.59
CA THR A 247 -10.56 31.61 13.93
C THR A 247 -10.32 30.12 14.15
N ASP A 248 -11.38 29.33 14.05
CA ASP A 248 -11.26 27.87 14.18
C ASP A 248 -10.42 27.26 13.03
N PRO A 249 -9.45 26.39 13.33
CA PRO A 249 -8.62 25.75 12.31
C PRO A 249 -9.36 24.66 11.53
N VAL A 250 -10.48 24.15 12.07
CA VAL A 250 -11.38 23.23 11.39
C VAL A 250 -12.83 23.62 11.68
N HIS A 251 -13.67 23.69 10.65
CA HIS A 251 -15.07 24.09 10.84
C HIS A 251 -15.88 22.97 11.48
N GLY A 252 -16.23 23.13 12.75
CA GLY A 252 -16.94 22.13 13.55
C GLY A 252 -18.34 21.77 13.04
N TYR A 253 -18.95 22.59 12.19
CA TYR A 253 -20.26 22.32 11.56
C TYR A 253 -20.13 21.71 10.15
N LEU A 254 -19.12 22.11 9.37
CA LEU A 254 -18.96 21.69 7.96
C LEU A 254 -18.41 20.27 7.84
N ALA A 255 -17.39 19.91 8.64
CA ALA A 255 -16.80 18.57 8.59
C ALA A 255 -17.80 17.46 8.94
N PRO A 256 -18.68 17.59 9.96
CA PRO A 256 -19.77 16.64 10.19
C PRO A 256 -20.75 16.52 9.04
N VAL A 257 -21.13 17.64 8.40
CA VAL A 257 -22.02 17.63 7.23
C VAL A 257 -21.37 16.89 6.06
N ILE A 258 -20.10 17.16 5.78
CA ILE A 258 -19.34 16.45 4.73
C ILE A 258 -19.23 14.96 5.07
N ALA A 259 -18.97 14.62 6.33
CA ALA A 259 -18.85 13.24 6.77
C ALA A 259 -20.18 12.48 6.63
N TYR A 260 -21.27 13.08 7.09
CA TYR A 260 -22.63 12.58 6.95
C TYR A 260 -22.96 12.31 5.48
N MET A 261 -22.83 13.33 4.62
CA MET A 261 -23.22 13.25 3.22
C MET A 261 -22.39 12.23 2.45
N THR A 262 -21.12 12.11 2.80
CA THR A 262 -20.22 11.10 2.22
C THR A 262 -20.61 9.69 2.66
N ALA A 263 -20.88 9.48 3.95
CA ALA A 263 -21.22 8.17 4.52
C ALA A 263 -22.59 7.65 4.04
N VAL A 264 -23.60 8.50 3.88
CA VAL A 264 -24.94 8.11 3.37
C VAL A 264 -24.91 7.75 1.86
N GLY A 265 -23.76 7.90 1.20
CA GLY A 265 -23.52 7.42 -0.15
C GLY A 265 -24.01 8.38 -1.24
N MET A 266 -23.95 9.68 -0.99
CA MET A 266 -24.37 10.73 -1.93
C MET A 266 -23.61 10.70 -3.27
N ALA A 267 -22.40 10.13 -3.30
CA ALA A 267 -21.57 10.00 -4.49
C ALA A 267 -22.26 9.29 -5.68
N ARG A 268 -23.31 8.49 -5.41
CA ARG A 268 -24.10 7.76 -6.43
C ARG A 268 -25.27 8.57 -7.02
N ARG A 269 -25.51 9.81 -6.54
CA ARG A 269 -26.63 10.66 -6.97
C ARG A 269 -26.09 12.01 -7.49
N PRO A 270 -25.94 12.18 -8.82
CA PRO A 270 -25.23 13.33 -9.38
C PRO A 270 -25.89 14.67 -9.06
N ARG A 271 -27.23 14.72 -8.95
CA ARG A 271 -27.98 15.95 -8.65
C ARG A 271 -27.68 16.48 -7.25
N TRP A 272 -27.84 15.64 -6.22
CA TRP A 272 -27.51 15.99 -4.83
C TRP A 272 -26.03 16.31 -4.63
N ARG A 273 -25.15 15.62 -5.35
CA ARG A 273 -23.72 15.92 -5.34
C ARG A 273 -23.43 17.34 -5.85
N VAL A 274 -24.05 17.76 -6.94
CA VAL A 274 -23.88 19.12 -7.47
C VAL A 274 -24.40 20.15 -6.46
N VAL A 275 -25.60 19.94 -5.90
CA VAL A 275 -26.16 20.84 -4.87
C VAL A 275 -25.21 20.99 -3.68
N LEU A 276 -24.70 19.87 -3.15
CA LEU A 276 -23.75 19.89 -2.03
C LEU A 276 -22.47 20.65 -2.38
N TRP A 277 -21.86 20.38 -3.55
CA TRP A 277 -20.63 21.08 -3.95
C TRP A 277 -20.85 22.57 -4.18
N VAL A 278 -21.99 22.96 -4.77
CA VAL A 278 -22.35 24.37 -4.94
C VAL A 278 -22.51 25.05 -3.59
N VAL A 279 -23.23 24.42 -2.65
CA VAL A 279 -23.41 24.96 -1.29
C VAL A 279 -22.08 25.07 -0.55
N LEU A 280 -21.25 24.02 -0.55
CA LEU A 280 -19.94 24.03 0.12
C LEU A 280 -18.98 25.05 -0.50
N LEU A 281 -19.00 25.23 -1.84
CA LEU A 281 -18.16 26.22 -2.53
C LEU A 281 -18.61 27.63 -2.19
N LEU A 282 -19.93 27.86 -2.13
CA LEU A 282 -20.51 29.15 -1.78
C LEU A 282 -20.25 29.48 -0.30
N ASP A 283 -20.30 28.50 0.60
CA ASP A 283 -19.92 28.62 2.02
C ASP A 283 -18.44 28.99 2.18
N ALA A 284 -17.58 28.20 1.55
CA ALA A 284 -16.13 28.39 1.59
C ALA A 284 -15.75 29.77 1.06
N LEU A 285 -16.35 30.19 -0.06
CA LEU A 285 -16.11 31.52 -0.63
C LEU A 285 -16.60 32.62 0.31
N ALA A 286 -17.82 32.50 0.87
CA ALA A 286 -18.37 33.50 1.78
C ALA A 286 -17.51 33.65 3.05
N MET A 287 -17.08 32.54 3.66
CA MET A 287 -16.23 32.56 4.86
C MET A 287 -14.81 33.09 4.58
N LEU A 288 -14.27 32.79 3.41
CA LEU A 288 -12.94 33.24 3.00
C LEU A 288 -12.93 34.75 2.72
N VAL A 289 -13.96 35.24 2.03
CA VAL A 289 -14.15 36.68 1.74
C VAL A 289 -14.38 37.48 3.02
N THR A 290 -15.15 36.94 3.96
CA THR A 290 -15.46 37.61 5.24
C THR A 290 -14.31 37.53 6.26
N GLY A 291 -13.24 36.78 5.97
CA GLY A 291 -12.08 36.65 6.87
C GLY A 291 -12.33 35.77 8.10
N TYR A 292 -13.36 34.91 8.07
CA TYR A 292 -13.62 33.96 9.16
C TYR A 292 -12.90 32.61 8.99
N THR A 293 -12.17 32.40 7.89
CA THR A 293 -11.42 31.16 7.66
C THR A 293 -10.25 31.29 6.68
N THR A 294 -9.28 30.38 6.75
CA THR A 294 -8.15 30.31 5.81
C THR A 294 -8.40 29.26 4.71
N PRO A 295 -7.75 29.37 3.53
CA PRO A 295 -7.86 28.36 2.48
C PRO A 295 -7.43 26.96 2.95
N PHE A 296 -6.40 26.90 3.80
CA PHE A 296 -5.90 25.65 4.36
C PHE A 296 -6.89 25.04 5.38
N SER A 297 -7.57 25.86 6.19
CA SER A 297 -8.64 25.42 7.09
C SER A 297 -9.80 24.78 6.31
N ILE A 298 -10.23 25.38 5.19
CA ILE A 298 -11.27 24.81 4.31
C ILE A 298 -10.84 23.44 3.77
N VAL A 299 -9.61 23.33 3.22
CA VAL A 299 -9.11 22.06 2.67
C VAL A 299 -8.98 21.00 3.77
N LEU A 300 -8.46 21.37 4.94
CA LEU A 300 -8.33 20.48 6.09
C LEU A 300 -9.70 19.97 6.54
N THR A 301 -10.70 20.85 6.63
CA THR A 301 -12.09 20.53 6.99
C THR A 301 -12.70 19.51 6.04
N ILE A 302 -12.54 19.71 4.72
CA ILE A 302 -13.02 18.78 3.70
C ILE A 302 -12.33 17.41 3.84
N LEU A 303 -11.01 17.41 4.02
CA LEU A 303 -10.23 16.19 4.14
C LEU A 303 -10.56 15.40 5.42
N ILE A 304 -10.79 16.07 6.54
CA ILE A 304 -11.22 15.43 7.80
C ILE A 304 -12.59 14.80 7.61
N GLY A 305 -13.58 15.55 7.12
CA GLY A 305 -14.93 15.03 6.89
C GLY A 305 -14.93 13.84 5.93
N TRP A 306 -14.16 13.91 4.84
CA TRP A 306 -13.99 12.83 3.89
C TRP A 306 -13.32 11.60 4.50
N SER A 307 -12.21 11.79 5.24
CA SER A 307 -11.45 10.70 5.86
C SER A 307 -12.27 9.98 6.91
N VAL A 308 -12.94 10.72 7.80
CA VAL A 308 -13.77 10.15 8.87
C VAL A 308 -14.96 9.38 8.30
N ALA A 309 -15.59 9.87 7.22
CA ALA A 309 -16.67 9.13 6.56
C ALA A 309 -16.23 7.74 6.07
N TYR A 310 -15.14 7.66 5.31
CA TYR A 310 -14.66 6.36 4.81
C TYR A 310 -14.05 5.50 5.91
N GLY A 311 -13.48 6.10 6.95
CA GLY A 311 -13.09 5.38 8.15
C GLY A 311 -14.28 4.71 8.82
N THR A 312 -15.37 5.45 9.01
CA THR A 312 -16.62 4.94 9.60
C THR A 312 -17.24 3.84 8.75
N LEU A 313 -17.34 4.05 7.42
CA LEU A 313 -17.86 3.05 6.49
C LEU A 313 -17.02 1.77 6.48
N TYR A 314 -15.70 1.89 6.59
CA TYR A 314 -14.83 0.74 6.68
C TYR A 314 -14.96 0.04 8.03
N THR A 315 -14.99 0.74 9.16
CA THR A 315 -15.05 0.10 10.49
C THR A 315 -16.38 -0.60 10.74
N VAL A 316 -17.49 0.07 10.43
CA VAL A 316 -18.85 -0.46 10.64
C VAL A 316 -19.22 -1.47 9.56
N GLY A 317 -18.66 -1.31 8.35
CA GLY A 317 -19.03 -2.07 7.16
C GLY A 317 -20.22 -1.41 6.46
N SER A 318 -20.08 -1.22 5.15
CA SER A 318 -21.13 -0.64 4.31
C SER A 318 -22.27 -1.63 4.08
N PRO A 319 -23.54 -1.17 3.94
CA PRO A 319 -24.64 -2.03 3.55
C PRO A 319 -24.33 -2.79 2.26
N ASN A 320 -24.58 -4.08 2.28
CA ASN A 320 -24.34 -4.95 1.14
C ASN A 320 -25.41 -4.71 0.06
N VAL A 321 -25.00 -4.16 -1.09
CA VAL A 321 -25.90 -3.83 -2.23
C VAL A 321 -25.67 -4.79 -3.39
N ARG A 322 -25.08 -5.95 -3.11
CA ARG A 322 -24.80 -6.95 -4.14
C ARG A 322 -26.13 -7.38 -4.79
N PRO A 323 -26.18 -7.48 -6.12
CA PRO A 323 -27.34 -8.07 -6.76
C PRO A 323 -27.54 -9.49 -6.24
N THR A 324 -28.78 -9.81 -5.88
CA THR A 324 -29.25 -11.15 -5.49
C THR A 324 -29.66 -11.94 -6.73
N GLY A 325 -29.81 -13.26 -6.61
CA GLY A 325 -30.36 -14.12 -7.66
C GLY A 325 -31.74 -13.66 -8.13
N GLN A 326 -32.55 -13.06 -7.26
CA GLN A 326 -33.81 -12.43 -7.66
C GLN A 326 -33.61 -11.23 -8.60
N THR A 327 -32.63 -10.36 -8.32
CA THR A 327 -32.31 -9.26 -9.24
C THR A 327 -31.76 -9.77 -10.57
N LEU A 328 -31.01 -10.87 -10.56
CA LEU A 328 -30.52 -11.58 -11.75
C LEU A 328 -31.70 -12.07 -12.61
N LEU A 329 -32.66 -12.79 -12.01
CA LEU A 329 -33.84 -13.31 -12.71
C LEU A 329 -34.71 -12.18 -13.26
N ALA A 330 -34.93 -11.12 -12.49
CA ALA A 330 -35.65 -9.94 -12.95
C ALA A 330 -34.93 -9.27 -14.13
N GLY A 331 -33.60 -9.18 -14.08
CA GLY A 331 -32.78 -8.69 -15.18
C GLY A 331 -32.89 -9.55 -16.45
N LEU A 332 -32.91 -10.88 -16.31
CA LEU A 332 -33.12 -11.80 -17.42
C LEU A 332 -34.53 -11.69 -18.02
N ARG A 333 -35.56 -11.54 -17.17
CA ARG A 333 -36.94 -11.26 -17.60
C ARG A 333 -37.03 -9.96 -18.38
N HIS A 334 -36.33 -8.91 -17.95
CA HIS A 334 -36.29 -7.63 -18.66
C HIS A 334 -35.63 -7.70 -20.04
N VAL A 335 -34.67 -8.61 -20.22
CA VAL A 335 -33.99 -8.85 -21.50
C VAL A 335 -34.82 -9.75 -22.44
N GLY A 336 -35.87 -10.39 -21.93
CA GLY A 336 -36.80 -11.21 -22.72
C GLY A 336 -36.69 -12.72 -22.48
N PHE A 337 -35.94 -13.18 -21.46
CA PHE A 337 -35.87 -14.59 -21.08
C PHE A 337 -36.88 -14.94 -20.00
N ARG A 338 -37.31 -16.20 -19.94
CA ARG A 338 -38.17 -16.73 -18.86
C ARG A 338 -37.39 -17.75 -18.02
N PRO A 339 -36.59 -17.31 -17.03
CA PRO A 339 -35.80 -18.22 -16.21
C PRO A 339 -36.66 -18.91 -15.14
N VAL A 340 -36.42 -20.21 -14.93
CA VAL A 340 -37.12 -21.08 -13.97
C VAL A 340 -36.28 -21.36 -12.73
N ALA A 341 -34.97 -21.58 -12.88
CA ALA A 341 -34.03 -21.74 -11.78
C ALA A 341 -32.68 -21.12 -12.10
N ALA A 342 -31.96 -20.68 -11.07
CA ALA A 342 -30.59 -20.18 -11.19
C ALA A 342 -29.73 -20.78 -10.09
N ALA A 343 -28.82 -21.68 -10.48
CA ALA A 343 -27.84 -22.30 -9.60
C ALA A 343 -26.49 -21.64 -9.78
N ARG A 344 -25.72 -21.47 -8.70
CA ARG A 344 -24.35 -20.98 -8.83
C ARG A 344 -23.46 -22.09 -9.38
N ALA A 345 -22.60 -21.76 -10.35
CA ALA A 345 -21.71 -22.75 -10.97
C ALA A 345 -20.66 -23.36 -10.01
N GLU A 346 -20.56 -22.86 -8.77
CA GLU A 346 -19.70 -23.41 -7.70
C GLU A 346 -20.35 -24.59 -6.95
N ASP A 347 -21.68 -24.72 -7.02
CA ASP A 347 -22.46 -25.72 -6.27
C ASP A 347 -22.95 -26.90 -7.14
N VAL A 348 -22.65 -26.88 -8.44
CA VAL A 348 -22.88 -28.04 -9.32
C VAL A 348 -21.81 -29.09 -9.00
N PRO A 349 -22.17 -30.30 -8.51
CA PRO A 349 -21.18 -31.32 -8.17
C PRO A 349 -20.43 -31.72 -9.44
N GLU A 350 -19.12 -31.46 -9.51
CA GLU A 350 -18.31 -32.13 -10.52
C GLU A 350 -18.40 -33.65 -10.27
N PRO A 351 -18.62 -34.47 -11.31
CA PRO A 351 -18.64 -35.92 -11.15
C PRO A 351 -17.31 -36.39 -10.56
N ALA A 352 -17.39 -37.11 -9.44
CA ALA A 352 -16.27 -37.62 -8.68
C ALA A 352 -15.30 -38.41 -9.58
N GLY A 353 -14.11 -37.85 -9.84
CA GLY A 353 -13.09 -38.51 -10.65
C GLY A 353 -11.80 -37.71 -10.89
N GLY A 354 -11.82 -36.38 -10.79
CA GLY A 354 -10.63 -35.55 -10.99
C GLY A 354 -9.72 -35.47 -9.76
N LEU A 355 -8.40 -35.52 -9.97
CA LEU A 355 -7.34 -35.34 -8.95
C LEU A 355 -7.47 -34.04 -8.12
N ALA A 356 -8.32 -33.09 -8.52
CA ALA A 356 -8.62 -31.86 -7.79
C ALA A 356 -9.34 -32.08 -6.45
N GLY A 357 -10.05 -33.20 -6.28
CA GLY A 357 -10.81 -33.51 -5.05
C GLY A 357 -9.97 -33.91 -3.83
N ARG A 358 -8.66 -34.15 -3.99
CA ARG A 358 -7.78 -34.64 -2.90
C ARG A 358 -7.16 -33.56 -2.02
N THR A 359 -7.33 -32.28 -2.34
CA THR A 359 -6.80 -31.18 -1.53
C THR A 359 -7.90 -30.17 -1.27
N GLY A 360 -8.43 -30.12 -0.04
CA GLY A 360 -9.46 -29.18 0.41
C GLY A 360 -9.04 -27.70 0.44
N LEU A 361 -8.35 -27.23 -0.60
CA LEU A 361 -8.06 -25.82 -0.85
C LEU A 361 -8.79 -25.38 -2.11
N SER A 362 -9.86 -24.61 -1.95
CA SER A 362 -10.50 -23.87 -3.04
C SER A 362 -9.46 -23.02 -3.79
N PRO A 363 -9.42 -23.01 -5.13
CA PRO A 363 -8.47 -22.21 -5.88
C PRO A 363 -8.62 -20.71 -5.57
N PRO A 364 -7.54 -19.98 -5.23
CA PRO A 364 -7.57 -18.56 -4.88
C PRO A 364 -7.88 -17.59 -6.05
N ASP A 365 -8.35 -18.09 -7.20
CA ASP A 365 -8.49 -17.36 -8.47
C ASP A 365 -9.93 -16.85 -8.75
N GLN A 366 -10.89 -17.13 -7.86
CA GLN A 366 -12.31 -16.82 -8.07
C GLN A 366 -12.66 -15.33 -7.84
N GLY A 367 -11.80 -14.57 -7.17
CA GLY A 367 -12.09 -13.17 -6.82
C GLY A 367 -12.16 -12.18 -8.00
N ASP A 368 -11.61 -12.53 -9.17
CA ASP A 368 -11.54 -11.64 -10.35
C ASP A 368 -12.65 -11.96 -11.40
N ARG A 369 -13.38 -13.08 -11.23
CA ARG A 369 -14.15 -13.74 -12.31
C ARG A 369 -15.61 -13.32 -12.48
N GLY A 370 -16.14 -12.43 -11.63
CA GLY A 370 -17.59 -12.30 -11.57
C GLY A 370 -18.21 -13.52 -10.89
N ARG A 371 -19.51 -13.49 -10.60
CA ARG A 371 -20.27 -14.66 -10.16
C ARG A 371 -20.88 -15.32 -11.40
N ARG A 372 -20.69 -16.63 -11.56
CA ARG A 372 -21.27 -17.39 -12.66
C ARG A 372 -22.50 -18.16 -12.16
N TYR A 373 -23.60 -18.05 -12.90
CA TYR A 373 -24.86 -18.71 -12.64
C TYR A 373 -25.21 -19.57 -13.85
N PHE A 374 -25.57 -20.82 -13.59
CA PHE A 374 -26.24 -21.69 -14.54
C PHE A 374 -27.74 -21.45 -14.42
N VAL A 375 -28.37 -21.03 -15.51
CA VAL A 375 -29.78 -20.64 -15.53
C VAL A 375 -30.57 -21.57 -16.45
N THR A 376 -31.61 -22.20 -15.92
CA THR A 376 -32.57 -22.96 -16.70
C THR A 376 -33.71 -22.06 -17.14
N LEU A 377 -34.10 -22.18 -18.41
CA LEU A 377 -35.23 -21.44 -18.98
C LEU A 377 -36.49 -22.32 -18.98
N GLU A 378 -37.65 -21.68 -18.99
CA GLU A 378 -38.96 -22.33 -19.21
C GLU A 378 -39.01 -22.93 -20.62
N ASP A 379 -38.60 -22.13 -21.60
CA ASP A 379 -38.51 -22.50 -23.00
C ASP A 379 -37.10 -22.21 -23.53
N GLY A 380 -36.39 -23.24 -23.99
CA GLY A 380 -35.09 -23.11 -24.66
C GLY A 380 -33.91 -23.75 -23.92
N PRO A 381 -32.71 -23.72 -24.53
CA PRO A 381 -31.50 -24.28 -23.92
C PRO A 381 -31.08 -23.46 -22.68
N PRO A 382 -30.38 -24.09 -21.71
CA PRO A 382 -29.87 -23.39 -20.54
C PRO A 382 -28.83 -22.32 -20.91
N LEU A 383 -28.63 -21.38 -19.99
CA LEU A 383 -27.75 -20.21 -20.16
C LEU A 383 -26.66 -20.17 -19.10
N ASP A 384 -25.47 -19.72 -19.50
CA ASP A 384 -24.39 -19.38 -18.58
C ASP A 384 -24.33 -17.87 -18.38
N VAL A 385 -24.64 -17.44 -17.17
CA VAL A 385 -24.78 -16.02 -16.84
C VAL A 385 -23.66 -15.56 -15.93
N THR A 386 -22.87 -14.60 -16.40
CA THR A 386 -21.78 -13.99 -15.62
C THR A 386 -22.20 -12.63 -15.10
N VAL A 387 -22.30 -12.48 -13.78
CA VAL A 387 -22.60 -11.22 -13.10
C VAL A 387 -21.29 -10.60 -12.60
N VAL A 388 -21.01 -9.38 -13.07
CA VAL A 388 -19.83 -8.61 -12.70
C VAL A 388 -20.25 -7.44 -11.80
N ASP A 389 -19.72 -7.40 -10.59
CA ASP A 389 -19.95 -6.34 -9.60
C ASP A 389 -18.76 -5.36 -9.55
N ARG A 390 -19.05 -4.06 -9.36
CA ARG A 390 -18.08 -2.99 -9.08
C ARG A 390 -17.17 -3.31 -7.91
N GLU A 391 -17.67 -3.97 -6.87
CA GLU A 391 -16.88 -4.34 -5.70
C GLU A 391 -15.79 -5.36 -6.04
N GLN A 392 -16.09 -6.37 -6.85
CA GLN A 392 -15.08 -7.35 -7.30
C GLN A 392 -14.04 -6.70 -8.21
N GLN A 393 -14.44 -5.76 -9.07
CA GLN A 393 -13.47 -4.96 -9.84
C GLN A 393 -12.53 -4.13 -8.95
N ALA A 394 -12.95 -3.71 -7.75
CA ALA A 394 -12.08 -3.00 -6.83
C ALA A 394 -11.06 -3.91 -6.12
N HIS A 395 -11.34 -5.22 -6.01
CA HIS A 395 -10.42 -6.19 -5.42
C HIS A 395 -9.16 -6.28 -6.31
N GLY A 396 -7.98 -6.05 -5.70
CA GLY A 396 -6.71 -6.06 -6.42
C GLY A 396 -6.37 -4.78 -7.21
N PHE A 397 -7.14 -3.67 -7.09
CA PHE A 397 -6.76 -2.38 -7.67
C PHE A 397 -5.32 -1.98 -7.30
N PHE A 398 -4.95 -2.05 -6.02
CA PHE A 398 -3.59 -1.76 -5.56
C PHE A 398 -2.55 -2.69 -6.18
N TYR A 399 -2.83 -3.99 -6.22
CA TYR A 399 -1.94 -4.94 -6.86
C TYR A 399 -1.73 -4.57 -8.33
N ARG A 400 -2.79 -4.14 -9.05
CA ARG A 400 -2.71 -3.70 -10.44
C ARG A 400 -1.98 -2.37 -10.61
N VAL A 401 -2.18 -1.39 -9.73
CA VAL A 401 -1.46 -0.10 -9.74
C VAL A 401 0.02 -0.30 -9.42
N TRP A 402 0.32 -1.07 -8.38
CA TRP A 402 1.68 -1.44 -8.02
C TRP A 402 2.37 -2.20 -9.18
N ARG A 403 1.68 -3.19 -9.76
CA ARG A 403 2.17 -3.93 -10.92
C ARG A 403 2.35 -3.03 -12.16
N ARG A 404 1.50 -2.01 -12.35
CA ARG A 404 1.63 -0.99 -13.41
C ARG A 404 2.85 -0.09 -13.20
N MET A 405 3.17 0.27 -11.96
CA MET A 405 4.36 1.08 -11.67
C MET A 405 5.65 0.26 -11.79
N THR A 406 5.60 -1.03 -11.45
CA THR A 406 6.79 -1.90 -11.40
C THR A 406 7.08 -2.63 -12.73
N LEU A 407 6.05 -3.03 -13.49
CA LEU A 407 6.21 -3.72 -14.77
C LEU A 407 6.13 -2.75 -15.94
N ARG A 408 6.86 -3.07 -17.02
CA ARG A 408 6.74 -2.38 -18.31
C ARG A 408 5.30 -2.57 -18.81
N THR A 409 4.73 -1.53 -19.43
CA THR A 409 3.32 -1.25 -19.81
C THR A 409 2.51 -2.40 -20.46
N ILE A 410 3.11 -3.55 -20.70
CA ILE A 410 2.67 -4.57 -21.64
C ILE A 410 1.80 -5.64 -20.96
N THR A 411 1.77 -5.72 -19.62
CA THR A 411 1.05 -6.78 -18.89
C THR A 411 -0.23 -6.35 -18.18
N THR A 412 -0.53 -5.04 -18.10
CA THR A 412 -1.71 -4.51 -17.39
C THR A 412 -2.48 -3.54 -18.29
N ARG A 413 -3.81 -3.73 -18.43
CA ARG A 413 -4.68 -2.84 -19.21
C ARG A 413 -4.59 -1.41 -18.70
N ARG A 414 -4.69 -0.43 -19.60
CA ARG A 414 -4.43 1.00 -19.36
C ARG A 414 -5.52 1.76 -18.57
N SER A 415 -6.62 1.14 -18.13
CA SER A 415 -7.76 1.91 -17.63
C SER A 415 -8.44 1.32 -16.37
N LEU A 416 -8.81 2.22 -15.46
CA LEU A 416 -9.89 2.04 -14.49
C LEU A 416 -11.22 2.12 -15.27
N GLN A 417 -11.63 1.01 -15.87
CA GLN A 417 -12.82 0.99 -16.70
C GLN A 417 -14.08 1.15 -15.85
N SER A 418 -15.06 1.90 -16.37
CA SER A 418 -16.41 1.83 -15.84
C SER A 418 -16.98 0.41 -16.07
N LEU A 419 -17.97 0.00 -15.26
CA LEU A 419 -18.63 -1.30 -15.47
C LEU A 419 -19.21 -1.45 -16.88
N ARG A 420 -19.79 -0.37 -17.39
CA ARG A 420 -20.29 -0.31 -18.77
C ARG A 420 -19.19 -0.49 -19.80
N GLN A 421 -18.05 0.18 -19.63
CA GLN A 421 -16.91 0.00 -20.54
C GLN A 421 -16.34 -1.43 -20.47
N ALA A 422 -16.34 -2.05 -19.28
CA ALA A 422 -15.94 -3.45 -19.13
C ALA A 422 -16.92 -4.40 -19.85
N LEU A 423 -18.23 -4.15 -19.73
CA LEU A 423 -19.29 -4.89 -20.43
C LEU A 423 -19.15 -4.77 -21.96
N GLU A 424 -19.03 -3.54 -22.47
CA GLU A 424 -18.87 -3.24 -23.90
C GLU A 424 -17.63 -3.92 -24.47
N GLN A 425 -16.50 -3.88 -23.74
CA GLN A 425 -15.27 -4.54 -24.18
C GLN A 425 -15.41 -6.07 -24.21
N GLU A 426 -16.00 -6.65 -23.17
CA GLU A 426 -16.17 -8.11 -23.10
C GLU A 426 -17.10 -8.60 -24.22
N ALA A 427 -18.18 -7.87 -24.49
CA ALA A 427 -19.08 -8.16 -25.60
C ALA A 427 -18.37 -8.06 -26.96
N LEU A 428 -17.65 -6.96 -27.20
CA LEU A 428 -16.87 -6.76 -28.42
C LEU A 428 -15.86 -7.90 -28.65
N LEU A 429 -15.19 -8.36 -27.59
CA LEU A 429 -14.21 -9.43 -27.68
C LEU A 429 -14.84 -10.80 -27.93
N ALA A 430 -15.99 -11.09 -27.30
CA ALA A 430 -16.76 -12.32 -27.56
C ALA A 430 -17.20 -12.39 -29.02
N TYR A 431 -17.78 -11.32 -29.57
CA TYR A 431 -18.16 -11.26 -30.98
C TYR A 431 -16.95 -11.32 -31.92
N ALA A 432 -15.84 -10.65 -31.57
CA ALA A 432 -14.63 -10.67 -32.38
C ALA A 432 -13.96 -12.05 -32.42
N ALA A 433 -14.00 -12.81 -31.32
CA ALA A 433 -13.46 -14.16 -31.26
C ALA A 433 -14.22 -15.11 -32.21
N ILE A 434 -15.56 -15.04 -32.20
CA ILE A 434 -16.41 -15.83 -33.11
C ILE A 434 -16.20 -15.38 -34.55
N ALA A 435 -16.14 -14.07 -34.82
CA ALA A 435 -15.87 -13.53 -36.15
C ALA A 435 -14.46 -13.87 -36.68
N ALA A 436 -13.51 -14.17 -35.79
CA ALA A 436 -12.20 -14.68 -36.15
C ALA A 436 -12.20 -16.17 -36.52
N GLY A 437 -13.32 -16.87 -36.35
CA GLY A 437 -13.48 -18.30 -36.62
C GLY A 437 -13.03 -19.19 -35.46
N ALA A 438 -12.81 -18.63 -34.27
CA ALA A 438 -12.54 -19.42 -33.08
C ALA A 438 -13.85 -19.93 -32.48
N ASN A 439 -13.84 -21.17 -32.00
CA ASN A 439 -14.91 -21.73 -31.18
C ASN A 439 -14.93 -21.02 -29.83
N ALA A 440 -15.91 -20.15 -29.61
CA ALA A 440 -16.12 -19.44 -28.35
C ALA A 440 -17.62 -19.39 -28.03
N PRO A 441 -18.00 -19.32 -26.74
CA PRO A 441 -19.40 -19.22 -26.36
C PRO A 441 -20.08 -18.00 -26.97
N LYS A 442 -21.23 -18.23 -27.61
CA LYS A 442 -22.05 -17.17 -28.15
C LYS A 442 -22.60 -16.30 -27.03
N LEU A 443 -22.26 -15.01 -27.05
CA LEU A 443 -22.88 -14.01 -26.21
C LEU A 443 -24.26 -13.66 -26.76
N ILE A 444 -25.30 -14.01 -26.01
CA ILE A 444 -26.69 -13.85 -26.42
C ILE A 444 -27.20 -12.47 -26.02
N ALA A 445 -26.90 -12.03 -24.79
CA ALA A 445 -27.35 -10.74 -24.30
C ALA A 445 -26.42 -10.12 -23.25
N THR A 446 -26.54 -8.81 -23.08
CA THR A 446 -25.90 -8.05 -22.01
C THR A 446 -26.91 -7.11 -21.37
N SER A 447 -26.82 -6.89 -20.05
CA SER A 447 -27.74 -6.02 -19.34
C SER A 447 -27.10 -5.41 -18.10
N GLU A 448 -27.51 -4.18 -17.74
CA GLU A 448 -27.12 -3.56 -16.48
C GLU A 448 -28.02 -4.07 -15.35
N LEU A 449 -27.42 -4.61 -14.30
CA LEU A 449 -28.11 -5.14 -13.12
C LEU A 449 -28.06 -4.09 -12.00
N GLY A 450 -28.68 -2.93 -12.26
CA GLY A 450 -28.62 -1.76 -11.37
C GLY A 450 -27.30 -0.96 -11.49
N PRO A 451 -27.01 -0.04 -10.53
CA PRO A 451 -25.93 0.93 -10.66
C PRO A 451 -24.51 0.38 -10.46
N ASP A 452 -24.40 -0.84 -9.92
CA ASP A 452 -23.13 -1.42 -9.43
C ASP A 452 -22.87 -2.84 -9.96
N ALA A 453 -23.71 -3.36 -10.86
CA ALA A 453 -23.47 -4.65 -11.48
C ALA A 453 -23.93 -4.69 -12.94
N VAL A 454 -23.29 -5.55 -13.72
CA VAL A 454 -23.64 -5.84 -15.11
C VAL A 454 -23.67 -7.35 -15.30
N MET A 455 -24.46 -7.80 -16.25
CA MET A 455 -24.68 -9.20 -16.55
C MET A 455 -24.35 -9.49 -18.02
N LEU A 456 -23.60 -10.56 -18.24
CA LEU A 456 -23.33 -11.14 -19.55
C LEU A 456 -24.00 -12.51 -19.63
N VAL A 457 -24.77 -12.75 -20.68
CA VAL A 457 -25.55 -13.96 -20.89
C VAL A 457 -24.97 -14.72 -22.08
N TYR A 458 -24.33 -15.84 -21.80
CA TYR A 458 -23.75 -16.73 -22.80
C TYR A 458 -24.62 -17.97 -22.99
N GLU A 459 -24.51 -18.60 -24.15
CA GLU A 459 -25.02 -19.96 -24.34
C GLU A 459 -24.31 -20.92 -23.36
N HIS A 460 -25.07 -21.85 -22.76
CA HIS A 460 -24.45 -22.88 -21.93
C HIS A 460 -23.76 -23.94 -22.80
N ILE A 461 -22.51 -24.25 -22.45
CA ILE A 461 -21.71 -25.26 -23.12
C ILE A 461 -21.41 -26.36 -22.12
N GLY A 462 -22.10 -27.50 -22.23
CA GLY A 462 -22.01 -28.64 -21.32
C GLY A 462 -20.70 -29.46 -21.43
N GLY A 463 -19.56 -28.79 -21.51
CA GLY A 463 -18.22 -29.38 -21.66
C GLY A 463 -17.38 -29.41 -20.39
N ARG A 464 -16.31 -30.21 -20.39
CA ARG A 464 -15.32 -30.34 -19.31
C ARG A 464 -14.14 -29.40 -19.54
N SER A 465 -13.58 -28.82 -18.49
CA SER A 465 -12.35 -28.02 -18.60
C SER A 465 -11.13 -28.91 -18.83
N LEU A 466 -10.10 -28.39 -19.51
CA LEU A 466 -8.84 -29.12 -19.72
C LEU A 466 -8.20 -29.53 -18.38
N ASP A 467 -8.39 -28.74 -17.31
CA ASP A 467 -7.90 -29.08 -15.98
C ASP A 467 -8.60 -30.33 -15.39
N SER A 468 -9.88 -30.54 -15.73
CA SER A 468 -10.70 -31.68 -15.26
C SER A 468 -10.56 -32.95 -16.09
N LEU A 469 -9.93 -32.88 -17.27
CA LEU A 469 -9.64 -34.07 -18.10
C LEU A 469 -8.57 -34.93 -17.44
N ALA A 470 -8.57 -36.23 -17.71
CA ALA A 470 -7.44 -37.09 -17.35
C ALA A 470 -6.26 -36.84 -18.31
N ASP A 471 -5.01 -37.10 -17.90
CA ASP A 471 -3.84 -36.83 -18.75
C ASP A 471 -3.84 -37.70 -20.02
N GLU A 472 -4.44 -38.88 -19.96
CA GLU A 472 -4.63 -39.80 -21.08
C GLU A 472 -5.66 -39.29 -22.09
N GLU A 473 -6.64 -38.49 -21.65
CA GLU A 473 -7.66 -37.87 -22.51
C GLU A 473 -7.10 -36.68 -23.32
N VAL A 474 -5.91 -36.17 -22.98
CA VAL A 474 -5.23 -35.09 -23.72
C VAL A 474 -4.51 -35.67 -24.94
N THR A 475 -5.28 -35.90 -26.01
CA THR A 475 -4.80 -36.46 -27.27
C THR A 475 -4.06 -35.42 -28.13
N ASP A 476 -3.30 -35.89 -29.13
CA ASP A 476 -2.62 -35.02 -30.10
C ASP A 476 -3.62 -34.24 -30.98
N GLU A 477 -4.78 -34.84 -31.24
CA GLU A 477 -5.90 -34.21 -31.94
C GLU A 477 -6.47 -33.06 -31.11
N LEU A 478 -6.75 -33.28 -29.82
CA LEU A 478 -7.22 -32.24 -28.92
C LEU A 478 -6.25 -31.05 -28.83
N MET A 479 -4.96 -31.32 -28.70
CA MET A 479 -3.92 -30.29 -28.69
C MET A 479 -3.88 -29.53 -30.01
N ARG A 480 -3.93 -30.24 -31.14
CA ARG A 480 -3.96 -29.65 -32.49
C ARG A 480 -5.16 -28.72 -32.65
N ASP A 481 -6.35 -29.17 -32.26
CA ASP A 481 -7.57 -28.38 -32.35
C ASP A 481 -7.54 -27.16 -31.46
N THR A 482 -6.99 -27.29 -30.25
CA THR A 482 -6.77 -26.14 -29.34
C THR A 482 -5.83 -25.11 -29.99
N TRP A 483 -4.73 -25.54 -30.59
CA TRP A 483 -3.82 -24.65 -31.31
C TRP A 483 -4.46 -24.02 -32.55
N GLN A 484 -5.39 -24.72 -33.23
CA GLN A 484 -6.15 -24.12 -34.33
C GLN A 484 -7.06 -23.00 -33.83
N GLN A 485 -7.70 -23.15 -32.66
CA GLN A 485 -8.51 -22.08 -32.06
C GLN A 485 -7.65 -20.85 -31.72
N VAL A 486 -6.46 -21.06 -31.15
CA VAL A 486 -5.51 -19.97 -30.89
C VAL A 486 -5.08 -19.31 -32.20
N ARG A 487 -4.76 -20.09 -33.24
CA ARG A 487 -4.40 -19.56 -34.56
C ARG A 487 -5.53 -18.71 -35.16
N ALA A 488 -6.79 -19.15 -35.02
CA ALA A 488 -7.95 -18.40 -35.47
C ALA A 488 -8.03 -17.02 -34.79
N LEU A 489 -7.90 -16.96 -33.46
CA LEU A 489 -7.84 -15.69 -32.73
C LEU A 489 -6.68 -14.79 -33.18
N GLN A 490 -5.47 -15.35 -33.27
CA GLN A 490 -4.27 -14.58 -33.62
C GLN A 490 -4.27 -14.09 -35.07
N SER A 491 -4.95 -14.78 -36.00
CA SER A 491 -5.12 -14.35 -37.38
C SER A 491 -5.81 -12.97 -37.51
N ARG A 492 -6.66 -12.63 -36.53
CA ARG A 492 -7.32 -11.32 -36.40
C ARG A 492 -6.69 -10.43 -35.33
N ARG A 493 -5.46 -10.73 -34.90
CA ARG A 493 -4.72 -9.98 -33.86
C ARG A 493 -5.48 -9.93 -32.53
N ILE A 494 -6.18 -11.01 -32.18
CA ILE A 494 -6.88 -11.13 -30.90
C ILE A 494 -6.00 -11.95 -29.95
N ALA A 495 -5.68 -11.38 -28.80
CA ALA A 495 -4.99 -12.08 -27.72
C ALA A 495 -5.98 -12.49 -26.63
N HIS A 496 -5.83 -13.70 -26.10
CA HIS A 496 -6.57 -14.24 -24.98
C HIS A 496 -6.04 -13.72 -23.62
N ARG A 497 -4.72 -13.54 -23.52
CA ARG A 497 -3.96 -13.08 -22.33
C ARG A 497 -3.93 -14.04 -21.13
N ARG A 498 -4.73 -15.11 -21.16
CA ARG A 498 -4.87 -16.10 -20.09
C ARG A 498 -5.20 -17.49 -20.65
N LEU A 499 -4.29 -18.14 -21.35
CA LEU A 499 -4.47 -19.52 -21.82
C LEU A 499 -4.01 -20.53 -20.77
N ALA A 500 -4.84 -20.72 -19.75
CA ALA A 500 -4.72 -21.78 -18.74
C ALA A 500 -5.77 -22.88 -18.97
N GLY A 501 -5.67 -24.00 -18.25
CA GLY A 501 -6.55 -25.16 -18.49
C GLY A 501 -8.04 -24.87 -18.26
N ASP A 502 -8.37 -23.95 -17.37
CA ASP A 502 -9.73 -23.46 -17.12
C ASP A 502 -10.33 -22.62 -18.26
N ALA A 503 -9.50 -22.10 -19.18
CA ALA A 503 -9.95 -21.34 -20.34
C ALA A 503 -10.27 -22.22 -21.56
N VAL A 504 -9.93 -23.51 -21.51
CA VAL A 504 -10.17 -24.46 -22.59
C VAL A 504 -11.22 -25.46 -22.15
N LEU A 505 -12.39 -25.43 -22.79
CA LEU A 505 -13.45 -26.43 -22.59
C LEU A 505 -13.45 -27.42 -23.75
N VAL A 506 -13.80 -28.66 -23.44
CA VAL A 506 -13.98 -29.75 -24.38
C VAL A 506 -15.40 -30.27 -24.22
N ASP A 507 -16.21 -30.14 -25.26
CA ASP A 507 -17.58 -30.64 -25.23
C ASP A 507 -17.64 -32.18 -25.33
N ARG A 508 -18.83 -32.76 -25.22
CA ARG A 508 -19.03 -34.21 -25.30
C ARG A 508 -18.65 -34.80 -26.66
N SER A 509 -18.57 -33.99 -27.72
CA SER A 509 -18.15 -34.41 -29.06
C SER A 509 -16.65 -34.33 -29.27
N GLY A 510 -15.89 -33.85 -28.28
CA GLY A 510 -14.45 -33.62 -28.38
C GLY A 510 -14.08 -32.25 -28.97
N LYS A 511 -15.06 -31.39 -29.25
CA LYS A 511 -14.82 -30.07 -29.83
C LYS A 511 -14.23 -29.13 -28.78
N VAL A 512 -13.13 -28.48 -29.14
CA VAL A 512 -12.44 -27.50 -28.29
C VAL A 512 -13.10 -26.12 -28.40
N ILE A 513 -13.41 -25.52 -27.25
CA ILE A 513 -14.05 -24.22 -27.12
C ILE A 513 -13.23 -23.35 -26.16
N ILE A 514 -12.88 -22.15 -26.61
CA ILE A 514 -12.11 -21.17 -25.84
C ILE A 514 -13.08 -20.29 -25.06
N THR A 515 -12.91 -20.24 -23.74
CA THR A 515 -13.75 -19.51 -22.79
C THR A 515 -12.92 -18.50 -21.98
N ASP A 516 -13.57 -17.71 -21.12
CA ASP A 516 -12.90 -16.68 -20.31
C ASP A 516 -12.19 -15.60 -21.14
N LEU A 517 -12.81 -15.23 -22.28
CA LEU A 517 -12.32 -14.17 -23.15
C LEU A 517 -12.19 -12.83 -22.42
N ARG A 518 -12.93 -12.59 -21.34
CA ARG A 518 -12.95 -11.34 -20.56
C ARG A 518 -11.60 -10.66 -20.31
N GLY A 519 -10.51 -11.42 -20.21
CA GLY A 519 -9.12 -10.95 -20.04
C GLY A 519 -8.38 -10.52 -21.32
N GLY A 520 -8.90 -10.82 -22.50
CA GLY A 520 -8.28 -10.64 -23.81
C GLY A 520 -8.27 -9.21 -24.36
N GLU A 521 -7.70 -9.05 -25.55
CA GLU A 521 -7.50 -7.75 -26.22
C GLU A 521 -7.58 -7.90 -27.73
N ILE A 522 -8.25 -6.95 -28.39
CA ILE A 522 -8.30 -6.84 -29.85
C ILE A 522 -7.19 -5.90 -30.31
N ALA A 523 -6.66 -6.13 -31.51
CA ALA A 523 -5.50 -5.41 -32.04
C ALA A 523 -4.27 -5.55 -31.13
N ALA A 524 -4.10 -6.73 -30.55
CA ALA A 524 -3.01 -7.05 -29.66
C ALA A 524 -1.66 -6.93 -30.37
N GLY A 525 -0.64 -6.43 -29.65
CA GLY A 525 0.74 -6.38 -30.14
C GLY A 525 1.42 -7.76 -30.12
N ASP A 526 2.50 -7.91 -30.88
CA ASP A 526 3.18 -9.20 -31.09
C ASP A 526 3.62 -9.87 -29.79
N LEU A 527 4.07 -9.07 -28.81
CA LEU A 527 4.50 -9.60 -27.51
C LEU A 527 3.35 -10.28 -26.76
N VAL A 528 2.12 -9.77 -26.87
CA VAL A 528 0.95 -10.33 -26.17
C VAL A 528 0.50 -11.63 -26.84
N LEU A 529 0.55 -11.70 -28.18
CA LEU A 529 0.27 -12.93 -28.92
C LEU A 529 1.31 -14.03 -28.62
N ARG A 530 2.59 -13.67 -28.57
CA ARG A 530 3.67 -14.59 -28.16
C ARG A 530 3.49 -15.06 -26.70
N MET A 531 2.91 -14.22 -25.83
CA MET A 531 2.65 -14.58 -24.43
C MET A 531 1.58 -15.67 -24.34
N ASP A 532 0.53 -15.60 -25.16
CA ASP A 532 -0.50 -16.63 -25.23
C ASP A 532 0.08 -17.99 -25.65
N ILE A 533 0.99 -17.98 -26.64
CA ILE A 533 1.71 -19.20 -27.06
C ILE A 533 2.53 -19.76 -25.90
N ALA A 534 3.31 -18.93 -25.22
CA ALA A 534 4.11 -19.35 -24.07
C ALA A 534 3.24 -19.90 -22.92
N GLN A 535 2.07 -19.31 -22.68
CA GLN A 535 1.11 -19.79 -21.68
C GLN A 535 0.56 -21.16 -22.05
N LEU A 536 0.06 -21.34 -23.28
CA LEU A 536 -0.53 -22.61 -23.70
C LEU A 536 0.51 -23.73 -23.81
N LEU A 537 1.72 -23.45 -24.31
CA LEU A 537 2.85 -24.40 -24.29
C LEU A 537 3.15 -24.89 -22.87
N THR A 538 3.12 -23.98 -21.89
CA THR A 538 3.37 -24.34 -20.49
C THR A 538 2.19 -25.11 -19.91
N THR A 539 0.95 -24.71 -20.23
CA THR A 539 -0.27 -25.41 -19.79
C THR A 539 -0.28 -26.86 -20.29
N PHE A 540 -0.04 -27.10 -21.59
CA PHE A 540 0.11 -28.47 -22.10
C PHE A 540 1.36 -29.17 -21.58
N GLY A 541 2.48 -28.45 -21.45
CA GLY A 541 3.72 -29.02 -20.91
C GLY A 541 3.57 -29.57 -19.50
N LEU A 542 2.71 -28.95 -18.68
CA LEU A 542 2.39 -29.44 -17.33
C LEU A 542 1.54 -30.72 -17.32
N ARG A 543 0.83 -31.02 -18.41
CA ARG A 543 -0.07 -32.19 -18.54
C ARG A 543 0.59 -33.34 -19.30
N VAL A 544 1.22 -33.06 -20.44
CA VAL A 544 1.74 -34.08 -21.37
C VAL A 544 3.27 -34.04 -21.55
N GLY A 545 3.96 -33.14 -20.86
CA GLY A 545 5.41 -32.96 -20.99
C GLY A 545 5.84 -32.00 -22.11
N ALA A 546 7.11 -31.58 -22.05
CA ALA A 546 7.66 -30.53 -22.92
C ALA A 546 7.71 -30.92 -24.41
N GLU A 547 8.16 -32.14 -24.72
CA GLU A 547 8.36 -32.61 -26.10
C GLU A 547 7.05 -32.64 -26.88
N ARG A 548 6.05 -33.34 -26.32
CA ARG A 548 4.73 -33.50 -26.96
C ARG A 548 3.99 -32.16 -27.08
N SER A 549 4.09 -31.29 -26.07
CA SER A 549 3.53 -29.93 -26.10
C SER A 549 4.13 -29.09 -27.24
N VAL A 550 5.46 -29.08 -27.38
CA VAL A 550 6.15 -28.32 -28.44
C VAL A 550 5.86 -28.90 -29.82
N ALA A 551 5.88 -30.22 -29.97
CA ALA A 551 5.58 -30.89 -31.25
C ALA A 551 4.17 -30.54 -31.77
N ALA A 552 3.16 -30.60 -30.89
CA ALA A 552 1.79 -30.24 -31.24
C ALA A 552 1.66 -28.77 -31.68
N ALA A 553 2.35 -27.85 -30.99
CA ALA A 553 2.32 -26.43 -31.31
C ALA A 553 3.00 -26.13 -32.66
N VAL A 554 4.17 -26.73 -32.91
CA VAL A 554 4.93 -26.56 -34.16
C VAL A 554 4.14 -27.09 -35.36
N ALA A 555 3.39 -28.19 -35.19
CA ALA A 555 2.56 -28.75 -36.25
C ALA A 555 1.45 -27.81 -36.75
N VAL A 556 1.03 -26.82 -35.96
CA VAL A 556 -0.07 -25.90 -36.29
C VAL A 556 0.39 -24.47 -36.58
N LEU A 557 1.32 -23.94 -35.76
CA LEU A 557 1.79 -22.56 -35.84
C LEU A 557 3.13 -22.41 -36.58
N GLY A 558 3.83 -23.52 -36.83
CA GLY A 558 5.15 -23.53 -37.44
C GLY A 558 6.29 -23.22 -36.46
N PRO A 559 7.54 -23.60 -36.82
CA PRO A 559 8.70 -23.51 -35.94
C PRO A 559 9.13 -22.06 -35.64
N ASP A 560 8.96 -21.13 -36.58
CA ASP A 560 9.33 -19.71 -36.40
C ASP A 560 8.50 -19.03 -35.32
N THR A 561 7.18 -19.20 -35.37
CA THR A 561 6.24 -18.62 -34.40
C THR A 561 6.50 -19.13 -32.98
N ILE A 562 6.84 -20.42 -32.85
CA ILE A 562 7.18 -21.02 -31.56
C ILE A 562 8.54 -20.54 -31.06
N ALA A 563 9.54 -20.40 -31.92
CA ALA A 563 10.84 -19.84 -31.57
C ALA A 563 10.73 -18.39 -31.05
N ASP A 564 9.84 -17.61 -31.65
CA ASP A 564 9.57 -16.22 -31.27
C ASP A 564 9.01 -16.04 -29.85
N CYS A 565 8.44 -17.09 -29.25
CA CYS A 565 7.89 -17.04 -27.89
C CYS A 565 8.93 -17.37 -26.79
N LEU A 566 10.15 -17.82 -27.14
CA LEU A 566 11.20 -18.17 -26.18
C LEU A 566 11.49 -17.10 -25.12
N PRO A 567 11.58 -15.78 -25.45
CA PRO A 567 11.80 -14.74 -24.45
C PRO A 567 10.67 -14.62 -23.40
N LEU A 568 9.51 -15.23 -23.65
CA LEU A 568 8.32 -15.20 -22.81
C LEU A 568 8.11 -16.49 -22.01
N LEU A 569 8.93 -17.53 -22.21
CA LEU A 569 8.96 -18.73 -21.36
C LEU A 569 9.65 -18.43 -20.01
N GLN A 570 9.03 -17.54 -19.23
CA GLN A 570 9.47 -17.12 -17.90
C GLN A 570 8.25 -16.95 -16.98
N PRO A 571 8.36 -17.26 -15.68
CA PRO A 571 7.22 -17.25 -14.76
C PRO A 571 6.38 -15.97 -14.82
N ILE A 572 7.00 -14.80 -14.97
CA ILE A 572 6.31 -13.50 -14.96
C ILE A 572 5.31 -13.30 -16.13
N ALA A 573 5.49 -14.02 -17.23
CA ALA A 573 4.60 -14.00 -18.41
C ALA A 573 3.43 -15.00 -18.29
N LEU A 574 3.50 -15.91 -17.33
CA LEU A 574 2.50 -16.96 -17.12
C LEU A 574 1.38 -16.51 -16.18
N THR A 575 0.25 -17.21 -16.27
CA THR A 575 -0.90 -17.02 -15.37
C THR A 575 -0.50 -17.31 -13.92
N ARG A 576 -1.30 -16.83 -12.95
CA ARG A 576 -1.00 -17.07 -11.53
C ARG A 576 -1.11 -18.56 -11.16
N SER A 577 -2.11 -19.26 -11.71
CA SER A 577 -2.30 -20.71 -11.51
C SER A 577 -1.09 -21.49 -12.03
N THR A 578 -0.71 -21.31 -13.29
CA THR A 578 0.46 -21.98 -13.89
C THR A 578 1.75 -21.66 -13.12
N ARG A 579 1.95 -20.41 -12.68
CA ARG A 579 3.09 -20.05 -11.81
C ARG A 579 3.06 -20.74 -10.46
N ALA A 580 1.89 -20.86 -9.84
CA ALA A 580 1.75 -21.51 -8.54
C ALA A 580 2.10 -22.99 -8.67
N THR A 581 1.60 -23.66 -9.71
CA THR A 581 1.94 -25.05 -10.03
C THR A 581 3.44 -25.21 -10.29
N LEU A 582 4.06 -24.37 -11.13
CA LEU A 582 5.50 -24.41 -11.37
C LEU A 582 6.33 -24.17 -10.10
N ARG A 583 5.89 -23.25 -9.22
CA ARG A 583 6.55 -23.04 -7.92
C ARG A 583 6.41 -24.23 -6.99
N ARG A 584 5.27 -24.92 -7.01
CA ARG A 584 5.06 -26.14 -6.24
C ARG A 584 6.01 -27.24 -6.74
N LEU A 585 6.02 -27.50 -8.04
CA LEU A 585 6.94 -28.46 -8.67
C LEU A 585 8.41 -28.11 -8.45
N ALA A 586 8.77 -26.82 -8.46
CA ALA A 586 10.14 -26.38 -8.15
C ALA A 586 10.51 -26.62 -6.67
N ARG A 587 9.55 -26.50 -5.74
CA ARG A 587 9.77 -26.83 -4.32
C ARG A 587 9.91 -28.33 -4.12
N GLU A 588 9.05 -29.13 -4.75
CA GLU A 588 9.12 -30.60 -4.70
C GLU A 588 10.45 -31.10 -5.30
N ARG A 589 10.90 -30.53 -6.41
CA ARG A 589 12.23 -30.82 -6.98
C ARG A 589 13.37 -30.46 -6.05
N SER A 590 13.36 -29.23 -5.52
CA SER A 590 14.40 -28.81 -4.56
C SER A 590 14.39 -29.66 -3.27
N GLN A 591 13.23 -30.19 -2.88
CA GLN A 591 13.13 -31.15 -1.77
C GLN A 591 13.76 -32.50 -2.14
N ARG A 592 13.46 -33.05 -3.33
CA ARG A 592 14.06 -34.29 -3.83
C ARG A 592 15.58 -34.18 -4.02
N GLU A 593 16.07 -33.09 -4.62
CA GLU A 593 17.49 -32.77 -4.73
C GLU A 593 18.17 -32.73 -3.34
N ARG A 594 17.50 -32.12 -2.36
CA ARG A 594 18.01 -32.04 -1.00
C ARG A 594 18.02 -33.41 -0.29
N GLU A 595 16.99 -34.22 -0.51
CA GLU A 595 16.90 -35.58 0.03
C GLU A 595 18.00 -36.47 -0.55
N ALA A 596 18.18 -36.47 -1.87
CA ALA A 596 19.27 -37.18 -2.55
C ALA A 596 20.67 -36.77 -2.02
N VAL A 597 20.90 -35.47 -1.82
CA VAL A 597 22.17 -34.97 -1.23
C VAL A 597 22.34 -35.41 0.24
N LEU A 598 21.25 -35.50 1.00
CA LEU A 598 21.29 -35.98 2.38
C LEU A 598 21.57 -37.48 2.43
N ASP A 599 20.97 -38.27 1.54
CA ASP A 599 21.17 -39.71 1.44
C ASP A 599 22.60 -40.03 1.01
N ALA A 600 23.13 -39.37 -0.03
CA ALA A 600 24.52 -39.50 -0.44
C ALA A 600 25.51 -39.10 0.68
N SER A 601 25.18 -38.07 1.47
CA SER A 601 25.96 -37.70 2.66
C SER A 601 25.89 -38.75 3.77
N GLN A 602 24.75 -39.41 3.95
CA GLN A 602 24.58 -40.49 4.93
C GLN A 602 25.34 -41.75 4.50
N GLU A 603 25.26 -42.14 3.22
CA GLU A 603 26.02 -43.25 2.66
C GLU A 603 27.53 -43.03 2.81
N THR A 604 28.02 -41.82 2.49
CA THR A 604 29.43 -41.45 2.70
C THR A 604 29.83 -41.57 4.18
N LYS A 605 28.95 -41.17 5.11
CA LYS A 605 29.19 -41.31 6.57
C LYS A 605 29.12 -42.75 7.04
N GLN A 606 28.32 -43.60 6.41
CA GLN A 606 28.20 -45.01 6.74
C GLN A 606 29.41 -45.79 6.24
N GLN A 607 29.85 -45.56 4.99
CA GLN A 607 31.12 -46.04 4.47
C GLN A 607 32.30 -45.60 5.35
N ARG A 608 32.24 -44.38 5.91
CA ARG A 608 33.22 -43.89 6.90
C ARG A 608 33.18 -44.68 8.21
N ARG A 609 32.00 -45.07 8.72
CA ARG A 609 31.89 -45.90 9.93
C ARG A 609 32.44 -47.31 9.71
N GLU A 610 32.28 -47.85 8.50
CA GLU A 610 32.74 -49.19 8.11
C GLU A 610 34.26 -49.24 7.87
N THR A 611 34.87 -48.16 7.40
CA THR A 611 36.32 -48.12 7.06
C THR A 611 37.25 -47.84 8.24
N GLY A 612 36.74 -47.46 9.42
CA GLY A 612 37.49 -47.48 10.69
C GLY A 612 38.79 -46.66 10.75
N GLN A 613 38.99 -45.63 9.92
CA GLN A 613 40.25 -44.88 9.85
C GLN A 613 40.42 -43.85 10.98
N GLN A 614 41.57 -43.90 11.67
CA GLN A 614 41.99 -42.94 12.70
C GLN A 614 42.52 -41.63 12.09
N GLU A 615 42.11 -40.49 12.66
CA GLU A 615 42.21 -39.15 12.07
C GLU A 615 43.61 -38.51 12.17
N ASP A 616 44.18 -38.12 11.02
CA ASP A 616 45.42 -37.35 10.92
C ASP A 616 45.16 -36.01 10.19
N ARG A 617 45.83 -34.90 10.56
CA ARG A 617 45.40 -33.54 10.14
C ARG A 617 45.44 -33.28 8.62
N LYS A 618 46.24 -34.07 7.87
CA LYS A 618 46.29 -34.04 6.40
C LYS A 618 45.17 -34.84 5.74
N THR A 619 44.68 -35.91 6.37
CA THR A 619 43.58 -36.73 5.84
C THR A 619 42.27 -35.93 5.91
N VAL A 620 42.05 -35.17 6.99
CA VAL A 620 40.86 -34.31 7.19
C VAL A 620 40.58 -33.31 6.06
N LYS A 621 41.60 -32.77 5.39
CA LYS A 621 41.42 -31.82 4.27
C LYS A 621 41.09 -32.53 2.97
N ALA A 622 41.72 -33.67 2.70
CA ALA A 622 41.42 -34.52 1.56
C ALA A 622 40.02 -35.15 1.68
N GLU A 623 39.65 -35.55 2.90
CA GLU A 623 38.31 -36.05 3.27
C GLU A 623 37.22 -35.01 3.03
N LYS A 624 37.41 -33.76 3.47
CA LYS A 624 36.44 -32.68 3.19
C LYS A 624 36.30 -32.38 1.70
N GLN A 625 37.36 -32.59 0.92
CA GLN A 625 37.29 -32.44 -0.54
C GLN A 625 36.58 -33.61 -1.19
N ALA A 626 36.75 -34.83 -0.70
CA ALA A 626 36.03 -36.02 -1.15
C ALA A 626 34.53 -35.93 -0.80
N GLU A 627 34.18 -35.57 0.44
CA GLU A 627 32.80 -35.33 0.87
C GLU A 627 32.15 -34.22 0.04
N LYS A 628 32.88 -33.13 -0.22
CA LYS A 628 32.38 -32.06 -1.09
C LYS A 628 32.17 -32.55 -2.53
N ARG A 629 33.08 -33.36 -3.08
CA ARG A 629 32.93 -33.92 -4.43
C ARG A 629 31.74 -34.86 -4.53
N ALA A 630 31.55 -35.74 -3.56
CA ALA A 630 30.39 -36.63 -3.49
C ALA A 630 29.06 -35.84 -3.39
N ILE A 631 29.05 -34.75 -2.61
CA ILE A 631 27.91 -33.83 -2.54
C ILE A 631 27.69 -33.12 -3.88
N ASP A 632 28.74 -32.62 -4.51
CA ASP A 632 28.67 -31.92 -5.81
C ASP A 632 28.21 -32.88 -6.93
N GLU A 633 28.63 -34.15 -6.90
CA GLU A 633 28.24 -35.22 -7.83
C GLU A 633 26.78 -35.64 -7.62
N ALA A 634 26.37 -35.92 -6.38
CA ALA A 634 24.97 -36.21 -6.05
C ALA A 634 24.04 -35.04 -6.41
N LEU A 635 24.52 -33.80 -6.30
CA LEU A 635 23.76 -32.61 -6.68
C LEU A 635 23.62 -32.47 -8.21
N GLU A 636 24.61 -32.90 -9.00
CA GLU A 636 24.49 -32.94 -10.46
C GLU A 636 23.63 -34.13 -10.93
N GLU A 637 23.70 -35.30 -10.28
CA GLU A 637 22.85 -36.45 -10.60
C GLU A 637 21.38 -36.22 -10.26
N ALA A 638 21.09 -35.57 -9.13
CA ALA A 638 19.73 -35.25 -8.72
C ALA A 638 19.12 -34.04 -9.46
N ARG A 639 19.90 -33.38 -10.32
CA ARG A 639 19.52 -32.13 -10.97
C ARG A 639 18.47 -32.36 -12.05
N GLU A 640 17.22 -32.08 -11.71
CA GLU A 640 16.11 -32.16 -12.65
C GLU A 640 15.86 -30.82 -13.36
N GLU A 641 15.95 -30.80 -14.69
CA GLU A 641 15.65 -29.60 -15.48
C GLU A 641 14.21 -29.09 -15.25
N ASP A 642 14.06 -27.76 -15.14
CA ASP A 642 12.74 -27.12 -15.06
C ASP A 642 11.95 -27.29 -16.34
N LEU A 643 10.62 -27.44 -16.23
CA LEU A 643 9.74 -27.62 -17.38
C LEU A 643 9.91 -26.49 -18.41
N LEU A 644 10.07 -25.24 -17.95
CA LEU A 644 10.34 -24.11 -18.84
C LEU A 644 11.68 -24.22 -19.58
N THR A 645 12.68 -24.82 -18.92
CA THR A 645 13.98 -25.14 -19.52
C THR A 645 13.85 -26.27 -20.53
N GLN A 646 13.12 -27.33 -20.20
CA GLN A 646 12.84 -28.44 -21.12
C GLN A 646 12.09 -27.97 -22.38
N ILE A 647 11.04 -27.16 -22.23
CA ILE A 647 10.32 -26.55 -23.36
C ILE A 647 11.28 -25.70 -24.20
N ARG A 648 12.13 -24.88 -23.57
CA ARG A 648 13.15 -24.08 -24.27
C ARG A 648 14.12 -24.97 -25.04
N HIS A 649 14.60 -26.07 -24.46
CA HIS A 649 15.47 -27.02 -25.14
C HIS A 649 14.80 -27.65 -26.35
N GLN A 650 13.54 -28.07 -26.23
CA GLN A 650 12.79 -28.65 -27.35
C GLN A 650 12.61 -27.65 -28.49
N VAL A 651 12.29 -26.39 -28.18
CA VAL A 651 12.21 -25.33 -29.20
C VAL A 651 13.57 -25.06 -29.85
N LEU A 652 14.66 -25.02 -29.08
CA LEU A 652 16.01 -24.80 -29.60
C LEU A 652 16.55 -25.96 -30.45
N ARG A 653 16.12 -27.20 -30.19
CA ARG A 653 16.42 -28.35 -31.05
C ARG A 653 15.86 -28.15 -32.46
N ILE A 654 14.68 -27.51 -32.57
CA ILE A 654 14.02 -27.22 -33.84
C ILE A 654 14.62 -25.96 -34.48
N ARG A 655 14.91 -24.92 -33.69
CA ARG A 655 15.47 -23.64 -34.15
C ARG A 655 16.64 -23.17 -33.26
N PRO A 656 17.89 -23.53 -33.59
CA PRO A 656 19.06 -23.19 -32.77
C PRO A 656 19.38 -21.70 -32.68
N GLN A 657 19.03 -20.92 -33.71
CA GLN A 657 19.36 -19.48 -33.80
C GLN A 657 18.32 -18.55 -33.14
N ALA A 658 17.34 -19.10 -32.43
CA ALA A 658 16.26 -18.31 -31.84
C ALA A 658 16.76 -17.42 -30.68
N PRO A 659 16.21 -16.19 -30.51
CA PRO A 659 16.63 -15.27 -29.47
C PRO A 659 16.28 -15.82 -28.07
N VAL A 660 17.31 -16.10 -27.26
CA VAL A 660 17.16 -16.70 -25.92
C VAL A 660 17.03 -15.65 -24.80
N GLU A 661 17.41 -14.39 -25.07
CA GLU A 661 17.43 -13.37 -24.02
C GLU A 661 16.01 -13.12 -23.46
N PRO A 662 15.79 -13.36 -22.15
CA PRO A 662 14.47 -13.17 -21.57
C PRO A 662 14.06 -11.71 -21.67
N ALA A 663 12.84 -11.48 -22.16
CA ALA A 663 12.32 -10.12 -22.30
C ALA A 663 12.32 -9.43 -20.92
N ARG A 664 12.92 -8.23 -20.82
CA ARG A 664 12.91 -7.44 -19.59
C ARG A 664 11.53 -6.84 -19.36
N LEU A 665 10.70 -7.54 -18.59
CA LEU A 665 9.33 -7.15 -18.28
C LEU A 665 9.23 -6.18 -17.08
N GLU A 666 10.31 -5.97 -16.32
CA GLU A 666 10.37 -4.98 -15.22
C GLU A 666 10.82 -3.59 -15.72
N ARG A 667 10.07 -2.54 -15.39
CA ARG A 667 10.40 -1.14 -15.78
C ARG A 667 11.44 -0.52 -14.83
N ILE A 668 11.26 -0.74 -13.53
CA ILE A 668 12.11 -0.21 -12.46
C ILE A 668 12.25 -1.29 -11.39
N LYS A 669 13.49 -1.69 -11.06
CA LYS A 669 13.72 -2.60 -9.93
C LYS A 669 13.28 -1.87 -8.66
N ALA A 670 12.44 -2.48 -7.81
CA ALA A 670 11.92 -1.87 -6.58
C ALA A 670 13.04 -1.26 -5.71
N ARG A 671 14.22 -1.89 -5.69
CA ARG A 671 15.43 -1.37 -5.03
C ARG A 671 15.88 0.00 -5.55
N THR A 672 15.80 0.24 -6.85
CA THR A 672 16.18 1.51 -7.49
C THR A 672 15.18 2.60 -7.18
N LEU A 673 13.89 2.27 -7.14
CA LEU A 673 12.84 3.21 -6.75
C LEU A 673 13.00 3.63 -5.28
N VAL A 674 13.22 2.66 -4.39
CA VAL A 674 13.45 2.93 -2.95
C VAL A 674 14.71 3.79 -2.76
N SER A 675 15.82 3.46 -3.44
CA SER A 675 17.05 4.28 -3.36
C SER A 675 16.87 5.69 -3.94
N PHE A 676 16.07 5.85 -4.99
CA PHE A 676 15.78 7.16 -5.57
C PHE A 676 14.90 8.00 -4.65
N ILE A 677 13.82 7.42 -4.10
CA ILE A 677 12.94 8.09 -3.13
C ILE A 677 13.74 8.46 -1.87
N ALA A 678 14.53 7.52 -1.33
CA ALA A 678 15.43 7.77 -0.21
C ALA A 678 16.43 8.90 -0.50
N GLY A 679 17.04 8.89 -1.70
CA GLY A 679 17.96 9.94 -2.14
C GLY A 679 17.28 11.30 -2.33
N ALA A 680 16.06 11.33 -2.87
CA ALA A 680 15.29 12.56 -3.07
C ALA A 680 14.82 13.16 -1.74
N ILE A 681 14.33 12.33 -0.81
CA ILE A 681 14.00 12.75 0.55
C ILE A 681 15.25 13.28 1.24
N GLY A 682 16.36 12.53 1.20
CA GLY A 682 17.63 12.95 1.79
C GLY A 682 18.15 14.27 1.20
N GLY A 683 18.06 14.44 -0.13
CA GLY A 683 18.45 15.67 -0.82
C GLY A 683 17.55 16.86 -0.48
N TYR A 684 16.24 16.67 -0.39
CA TYR A 684 15.28 17.71 0.02
C TYR A 684 15.54 18.20 1.44
N PHE A 685 15.69 17.28 2.40
CA PHE A 685 16.02 17.64 3.78
C PHE A 685 17.36 18.36 3.90
N LEU A 686 18.39 17.88 3.17
CA LEU A 686 19.70 18.50 3.14
C LEU A 686 19.62 19.93 2.59
N LEU A 687 18.89 20.14 1.48
CA LEU A 687 18.76 21.45 0.85
C LEU A 687 18.01 22.45 1.73
N SER A 688 16.88 22.04 2.34
CA SER A 688 16.11 22.88 3.27
C SER A 688 16.93 23.28 4.51
N GLN A 689 17.80 22.40 5.02
CA GLN A 689 18.67 22.72 6.14
C GLN A 689 19.81 23.69 5.76
N LEU A 690 20.38 23.54 4.57
CA LEU A 690 21.48 24.39 4.09
C LEU A 690 21.00 25.83 3.81
N THR A 691 19.74 26.06 3.45
CA THR A 691 19.22 27.41 3.14
C THR A 691 19.17 28.38 4.32
N HIS A 692 19.21 27.88 5.56
CA HIS A 692 19.20 28.72 6.77
C HIS A 692 20.60 29.01 7.33
N ILE A 693 21.68 28.54 6.69
CA ILE A 693 23.05 28.70 7.18
C ILE A 693 23.72 29.87 6.44
N GLU A 694 24.17 30.87 7.20
CA GLU A 694 24.99 31.97 6.66
C GLU A 694 26.42 31.49 6.38
N PHE A 695 26.66 30.89 5.21
CA PHE A 695 27.99 30.40 4.83
C PHE A 695 29.06 31.51 4.75
N GLY A 696 28.67 32.79 4.64
CA GLY A 696 29.58 33.93 4.51
C GLY A 696 30.50 34.13 5.73
N THR A 697 30.01 33.90 6.94
CA THR A 697 30.81 33.98 8.18
C THR A 697 31.64 32.72 8.43
N LEU A 698 31.27 31.60 7.79
CA LEU A 698 31.89 30.28 7.97
C LEU A 698 33.26 30.14 7.27
N PHE A 699 33.59 31.00 6.30
CA PHE A 699 34.85 30.94 5.55
C PHE A 699 35.74 32.17 5.72
N SER A 700 35.23 33.25 6.32
CA SER A 700 35.95 34.53 6.45
C SER A 700 36.93 34.53 7.62
N ASP A 701 36.56 33.92 8.75
CA ASP A 701 37.29 33.99 10.03
C ASP A 701 37.88 32.64 10.49
N VAL A 702 38.00 31.65 9.58
CA VAL A 702 38.41 30.28 9.93
C VAL A 702 39.93 30.08 9.95
N HIS A 703 40.43 29.51 11.05
CA HIS A 703 41.76 28.91 11.12
C HIS A 703 41.83 27.54 10.42
N TRP A 704 42.34 27.55 9.19
CA TRP A 704 42.45 26.36 8.31
C TRP A 704 43.15 25.15 8.94
N GLY A 705 44.15 25.36 9.81
CA GLY A 705 44.86 24.28 10.49
C GLY A 705 43.96 23.46 11.43
N TRP A 706 43.10 24.13 12.20
CA TRP A 706 42.13 23.47 13.07
C TRP A 706 40.96 22.87 12.30
N MET A 707 40.57 23.48 11.17
CA MET A 707 39.60 22.87 10.27
C MET A 707 40.12 21.55 9.67
N ALA A 708 41.39 21.50 9.24
CA ALA A 708 42.01 20.27 8.75
C ALA A 708 42.08 19.19 9.84
N ALA A 709 42.38 19.57 11.09
CA ALA A 709 42.31 18.66 12.22
C ALA A 709 40.89 18.13 12.46
N ALA A 710 39.86 18.98 12.35
CA ALA A 710 38.46 18.56 12.48
C ALA A 710 38.05 17.57 11.37
N VAL A 711 38.50 17.78 10.12
CA VAL A 711 38.28 16.86 8.99
C VAL A 711 38.97 15.51 9.25
N LEU A 712 40.19 15.52 9.77
CA LEU A 712 40.95 14.32 10.11
C LEU A 712 40.22 13.50 11.18
N PHE A 713 39.79 14.12 12.28
CA PHE A 713 39.05 13.42 13.34
C PHE A 713 37.69 12.90 12.88
N SER A 714 36.97 13.66 12.04
CA SER A 714 35.73 13.18 11.42
C SER A 714 35.99 11.95 10.56
N SER A 715 37.06 11.96 9.75
CA SER A 715 37.41 10.82 8.88
C SER A 715 37.84 9.59 9.69
N LEU A 716 38.61 9.79 10.77
CA LEU A 716 39.07 8.71 11.65
C LEU A 716 37.92 8.03 12.40
N SER A 717 36.81 8.75 12.61
CA SER A 717 35.60 8.21 13.26
C SER A 717 35.05 6.96 12.55
N TYR A 718 35.17 6.84 11.23
CA TYR A 718 34.68 5.65 10.50
C TYR A 718 35.49 4.39 10.80
N PHE A 719 36.81 4.54 11.01
CA PHE A 719 37.68 3.44 11.42
C PHE A 719 37.36 3.01 12.86
N ALA A 720 37.18 3.98 13.76
CA ALA A 720 36.78 3.74 15.14
C ALA A 720 35.40 3.06 15.23
N ALA A 721 34.43 3.50 14.43
CA ALA A 721 33.11 2.88 14.33
C ALA A 721 33.18 1.44 13.81
N ALA A 722 34.06 1.15 12.84
CA ALA A 722 34.28 -0.21 12.35
C ALA A 722 34.91 -1.12 13.42
N MET A 723 35.87 -0.60 14.21
CA MET A 723 36.46 -1.31 15.35
C MET A 723 35.41 -1.59 16.43
N SER A 724 34.60 -0.57 16.78
CA SER A 724 33.52 -0.68 17.76
C SER A 724 32.54 -1.79 17.39
N LEU A 725 32.12 -1.87 16.12
CA LEU A 725 31.23 -2.94 15.66
C LEU A 725 31.92 -4.32 15.64
N LEU A 726 33.13 -4.43 15.07
CA LEU A 726 33.83 -5.71 14.91
C LEU A 726 34.33 -6.32 16.22
N GLY A 727 34.46 -5.53 17.28
CA GLY A 727 34.75 -6.01 18.62
C GLY A 727 33.66 -6.96 19.16
N PHE A 728 32.40 -6.73 18.79
CA PHE A 728 31.27 -7.58 19.20
C PHE A 728 30.90 -8.64 18.15
N VAL A 729 31.74 -8.83 17.13
CA VAL A 729 31.58 -9.83 16.07
C VAL A 729 32.76 -10.82 16.12
N PRO A 730 32.60 -11.97 16.79
CA PRO A 730 33.54 -13.09 16.81
C PRO A 730 33.94 -13.64 15.44
N GLU A 731 33.06 -13.57 14.45
CA GLU A 731 33.28 -14.05 13.09
C GLU A 731 34.29 -13.16 12.34
N ARG A 732 34.94 -13.75 11.33
CA ARG A 732 35.94 -13.04 10.51
C ARG A 732 35.24 -12.23 9.44
N VAL A 733 35.07 -10.94 9.69
CA VAL A 733 34.55 -9.95 8.73
C VAL A 733 35.68 -8.99 8.35
N SER A 734 35.76 -8.62 7.07
CA SER A 734 36.81 -7.74 6.54
C SER A 734 36.69 -6.32 7.10
N PHE A 735 37.75 -5.83 7.74
CA PHE A 735 37.79 -4.49 8.36
C PHE A 735 37.47 -3.37 7.37
N LEU A 736 38.11 -3.36 6.19
CA LEU A 736 37.90 -2.32 5.17
C LEU A 736 36.46 -2.31 4.63
N ARG A 737 35.82 -3.49 4.52
CA ARG A 737 34.41 -3.57 4.12
C ARG A 737 33.50 -3.01 5.21
N THR A 738 33.83 -3.25 6.47
CA THR A 738 33.09 -2.67 7.60
C THR A 738 33.24 -1.16 7.66
N VAL A 739 34.43 -0.60 7.39
CA VAL A 739 34.62 0.86 7.25
C VAL A 739 33.71 1.40 6.15
N GLY A 740 33.69 0.77 4.98
CA GLY A 740 32.76 1.11 3.91
C GLY A 740 31.28 1.04 4.33
N ALA A 741 30.90 0.08 5.18
CA ALA A 741 29.57 -0.01 5.74
C ALA A 741 29.26 1.13 6.74
N GLN A 742 30.24 1.55 7.55
CA GLN A 742 30.08 2.71 8.44
C GLN A 742 29.94 4.02 7.66
N VAL A 743 30.70 4.18 6.58
CA VAL A 743 30.55 5.30 5.64
C VAL A 743 29.17 5.25 4.98
N ALA A 744 28.72 4.09 4.49
CA ALA A 744 27.37 3.92 3.95
C ALA A 744 26.27 4.24 4.97
N GLY A 745 26.52 3.97 6.25
CA GLY A 745 25.63 4.31 7.36
C GLY A 745 25.36 5.81 7.50
N SER A 746 26.29 6.68 7.11
CA SER A 746 26.08 8.14 7.14
C SER A 746 24.93 8.59 6.21
N PHE A 747 24.78 7.96 5.03
CA PHE A 747 23.65 8.20 4.14
C PHE A 747 22.32 7.72 4.76
N VAL A 748 22.33 6.56 5.42
CA VAL A 748 21.13 6.01 6.05
C VAL A 748 20.66 6.85 7.24
N LYS A 749 21.57 7.52 7.96
CA LYS A 749 21.24 8.39 9.11
C LYS A 749 20.35 9.59 8.75
N ILE A 750 20.37 10.06 7.50
CA ILE A 750 19.52 11.17 7.05
C ILE A 750 18.13 10.70 6.65
N VAL A 751 18.02 9.48 6.12
CA VAL A 751 16.76 8.97 5.56
C VAL A 751 15.94 8.19 6.60
N ALA A 752 16.59 7.61 7.60
CA ALA A 752 15.94 6.79 8.61
C ALA A 752 16.11 7.38 10.02
N PRO A 753 15.16 7.12 10.95
CA PRO A 753 15.32 7.48 12.36
C PRO A 753 16.65 6.96 12.93
N ALA A 754 17.32 7.78 13.74
CA ALA A 754 18.68 7.54 14.22
C ALA A 754 18.85 6.16 14.90
N ALA A 755 17.82 5.70 15.62
CA ALA A 755 17.83 4.43 16.35
C ALA A 755 17.70 3.17 15.47
N VAL A 756 17.11 3.29 14.27
CA VAL A 756 16.71 2.11 13.46
C VAL A 756 17.60 1.94 12.23
N GLY A 757 17.98 3.03 11.57
CA GLY A 757 18.68 3.00 10.29
C GLY A 757 20.05 2.33 10.35
N GLY A 758 20.90 2.75 11.30
CA GLY A 758 22.25 2.22 11.48
C GLY A 758 22.27 0.76 11.93
N VAL A 759 21.33 0.36 12.79
CA VAL A 759 21.20 -1.02 13.27
C VAL A 759 20.82 -1.95 12.12
N ALA A 760 19.80 -1.58 11.34
CA ALA A 760 19.34 -2.39 10.21
C ALA A 760 20.43 -2.57 9.15
N LEU A 761 21.17 -1.50 8.81
CA LEU A 761 22.26 -1.56 7.85
C LEU A 761 23.40 -2.46 8.34
N ASN A 762 23.86 -2.28 9.58
CA ASN A 762 24.95 -3.09 10.14
C ASN A 762 24.54 -4.56 10.29
N THR A 763 23.32 -4.87 10.71
CA THR A 763 22.81 -6.24 10.79
C THR A 763 22.80 -6.89 9.41
N ARG A 764 22.30 -6.18 8.39
CA ARG A 764 22.21 -6.70 7.03
C ARG A 764 23.59 -6.91 6.39
N PHE A 765 24.53 -6.00 6.65
CA PHE A 765 25.93 -6.16 6.25
C PHE A 765 26.58 -7.41 6.87
N LEU A 766 26.36 -7.65 8.16
CA LEU A 766 26.87 -8.85 8.83
C LEU A 766 26.24 -10.14 8.28
N GLN A 767 24.94 -10.13 7.99
CA GLN A 767 24.25 -11.26 7.35
C GLN A 767 24.84 -11.59 5.99
N ARG A 768 25.04 -10.58 5.14
CA ARG A 768 25.68 -10.74 3.82
C ARG A 768 27.16 -11.10 3.91
N SER A 769 27.80 -10.85 5.04
CA SER A 769 29.17 -11.27 5.34
C SER A 769 29.27 -12.68 5.93
N GLY A 770 28.15 -13.43 6.00
CA GLY A 770 28.12 -14.83 6.44
C GLY A 770 27.76 -15.07 7.91
N VAL A 771 27.38 -14.02 8.66
CA VAL A 771 26.92 -14.15 10.06
C VAL A 771 25.44 -14.58 10.07
N ARG A 772 25.09 -15.59 10.89
CA ARG A 772 23.70 -16.06 11.01
C ARG A 772 22.77 -14.91 11.42
N PRO A 773 21.54 -14.79 10.88
CA PRO A 773 20.66 -13.64 11.12
C PRO A 773 20.44 -13.28 12.59
N GLY A 774 20.19 -14.26 13.46
CA GLY A 774 20.02 -14.02 14.90
C GLY A 774 21.29 -13.50 15.58
N LEU A 775 22.46 -14.03 15.22
CA LEU A 775 23.75 -13.59 15.75
C LEU A 775 24.15 -12.20 15.24
N ALA A 776 23.79 -11.86 14.00
CA ALA A 776 24.05 -10.55 13.42
C ALA A 776 23.26 -9.44 14.15
N VAL A 777 21.97 -9.68 14.44
CA VAL A 777 21.15 -8.75 15.24
C VAL A 777 21.72 -8.65 16.66
N ALA A 778 22.06 -9.79 17.28
CA ALA A 778 22.62 -9.83 18.62
C ALA A 778 23.96 -9.08 18.75
N SER A 779 24.88 -9.23 17.79
CA SER A 779 26.17 -8.53 17.78
C SER A 779 26.00 -7.02 17.62
N VAL A 780 25.12 -6.57 16.72
CA VAL A 780 24.82 -5.14 16.57
C VAL A 780 24.16 -4.60 17.84
N GLY A 781 23.16 -5.30 18.38
CA GLY A 781 22.49 -4.94 19.63
C GLY A 781 23.45 -4.85 20.82
N ALA A 782 24.37 -5.82 20.95
CA ALA A 782 25.42 -5.82 21.98
C ALA A 782 26.34 -4.59 21.84
N SER A 783 26.77 -4.25 20.63
CA SER A 783 27.60 -3.06 20.40
C SER A 783 26.87 -1.76 20.77
N GLN A 784 25.56 -1.66 20.49
CA GLN A 784 24.77 -0.47 20.84
C GLN A 784 24.53 -0.35 22.34
N LEU A 785 24.22 -1.47 23.02
CA LEU A 785 24.00 -1.47 24.46
C LEU A 785 25.29 -1.13 25.22
N PHE A 786 26.41 -1.72 24.78
CA PHE A 786 27.71 -1.37 25.33
C PHE A 786 28.07 0.09 25.05
N GLY A 787 27.76 0.58 23.85
CA GLY A 787 27.91 1.99 23.49
C GLY A 787 27.14 2.90 24.42
N LEU A 788 25.86 2.64 24.64
CA LEU A 788 25.03 3.40 25.57
C LEU A 788 25.63 3.39 26.98
N GLY A 789 26.01 2.22 27.51
CA GLY A 789 26.64 2.09 28.83
C GLY A 789 27.94 2.88 28.93
N SER A 790 28.79 2.82 27.90
CA SER A 790 30.03 3.60 27.83
C SER A 790 29.78 5.10 27.76
N HIS A 791 28.77 5.57 27.01
CA HIS A 791 28.42 6.99 26.96
C HIS A 791 27.92 7.50 28.31
N ILE A 792 27.08 6.73 29.01
CA ILE A 792 26.61 7.07 30.36
C ILE A 792 27.80 7.15 31.33
N LEU A 793 28.69 6.16 31.32
CA LEU A 793 29.86 6.15 32.18
C LEU A 793 30.81 7.32 31.90
N LEU A 794 31.08 7.62 30.62
CA LEU A 794 31.89 8.78 30.23
C LEU A 794 31.23 10.10 30.62
N LEU A 795 29.90 10.20 30.51
CA LEU A 795 29.17 11.41 30.91
C LEU A 795 29.25 11.62 32.43
N LEU A 796 29.13 10.56 33.22
CA LEU A 796 29.32 10.61 34.67
C LEU A 796 30.77 10.97 35.03
N LEU A 797 31.76 10.37 34.37
CA LEU A 797 33.17 10.61 34.61
C LEU A 797 33.57 12.04 34.27
N PHE A 798 33.30 12.51 33.04
CA PHE A 798 33.61 13.87 32.64
C PHE A 798 32.72 14.91 33.32
N GLY A 799 31.48 14.55 33.66
CA GLY A 799 30.60 15.39 34.47
C GLY A 799 31.16 15.61 35.87
N TYR A 800 31.69 14.56 36.49
CA TYR A 800 32.40 14.64 37.78
C TYR A 800 33.65 15.53 37.66
N VAL A 801 34.53 15.26 36.68
CA VAL A 801 35.76 16.04 36.45
C VAL A 801 35.46 17.52 36.18
N THR A 802 34.49 17.81 35.32
CA THR A 802 34.08 19.19 34.99
C THR A 802 33.42 19.88 36.19
N GLY A 803 32.61 19.16 36.96
CA GLY A 803 31.98 19.64 38.19
C GLY A 803 33.02 20.02 39.27
N THR A 804 34.13 19.31 39.34
CA THR A 804 35.25 19.64 40.23
C THR A 804 36.11 20.82 39.77
N GLU A 805 36.11 21.16 38.46
CA GLU A 805 36.94 22.22 37.88
C GLU A 805 36.31 23.62 37.94
N LYS A 806 34.97 23.76 37.87
CA LYS A 806 34.34 25.09 37.68
C LYS A 806 33.33 25.59 38.74
N THR A 807 32.76 24.79 39.65
CA THR A 807 31.95 25.30 40.80
C THR A 807 31.44 24.14 41.67
N PRO A 808 31.51 24.20 43.02
CA PRO A 808 30.91 23.20 43.92
C PRO A 808 29.38 23.30 44.11
N SER A 809 28.65 24.10 43.32
CA SER A 809 27.22 24.33 43.50
C SER A 809 26.40 24.20 42.21
N LEU A 810 26.42 23.03 41.58
CA LEU A 810 25.33 22.64 40.67
C LEU A 810 24.32 21.82 41.47
N THR A 811 23.43 22.50 42.19
CA THR A 811 22.19 21.84 42.65
C THR A 811 21.44 21.38 41.40
N PRO A 812 21.06 20.09 41.27
CA PRO A 812 20.36 19.61 40.08
C PRO A 812 19.14 20.49 39.80
N SER A 813 19.02 21.00 38.58
CA SER A 813 17.88 21.85 38.22
C SER A 813 16.57 21.10 38.48
N ARG A 814 15.54 21.82 38.92
CA ARG A 814 14.20 21.24 39.20
C ARG A 814 13.65 20.42 38.02
N THR A 815 14.08 20.75 36.80
CA THR A 815 13.74 20.02 35.57
C THR A 815 14.44 18.67 35.43
N VAL A 816 15.71 18.54 35.80
CA VAL A 816 16.42 17.25 35.83
C VAL A 816 15.86 16.34 36.93
N ILE A 817 15.56 16.91 38.09
CA ILE A 817 14.91 16.18 39.19
C ILE A 817 13.51 15.71 38.77
N ALA A 818 12.67 16.59 38.20
CA ALA A 818 11.34 16.24 37.72
C ALA A 818 11.39 15.18 36.60
N GLY A 819 12.34 15.27 35.67
CA GLY A 819 12.55 14.28 34.62
C GLY A 819 12.92 12.90 35.18
N LEU A 820 13.90 12.84 36.08
CA LEU A 820 14.30 11.59 36.76
C LEU A 820 13.16 11.01 37.59
N LEU A 821 12.39 11.85 38.29
CA LEU A 821 11.25 11.43 39.10
C LEU A 821 10.10 10.91 38.22
N THR A 822 9.86 11.52 37.05
CA THR A 822 8.89 11.04 36.06
C THR A 822 9.30 9.66 35.52
N VAL A 823 10.58 9.47 35.18
CA VAL A 823 11.09 8.17 34.73
C VAL A 823 11.00 7.13 35.84
N ALA A 824 11.33 7.48 37.08
CA ALA A 824 11.22 6.60 38.24
C ALA A 824 9.77 6.17 38.51
N VAL A 825 8.81 7.12 38.44
CA VAL A 825 7.38 6.84 38.55
C VAL A 825 6.91 5.94 37.41
N LEU A 826 7.34 6.18 36.18
CA LEU A 826 7.00 5.34 35.03
C LEU A 826 7.50 3.90 35.22
N VAL A 827 8.75 3.73 35.68
CA VAL A 827 9.33 2.41 36.00
C VAL A 827 8.57 1.73 37.14
N LEU A 828 8.17 2.48 38.18
CA LEU A 828 7.36 1.98 39.29
C LEU A 828 5.98 1.51 38.82
N VAL A 829 5.29 2.29 37.97
CA VAL A 829 3.98 1.92 37.39
C VAL A 829 4.11 0.66 36.52
N VAL A 830 5.15 0.60 35.67
CA VAL A 830 5.45 -0.56 34.83
C VAL A 830 5.71 -1.83 35.64
N THR A 831 6.40 -1.71 36.77
CA THR A 831 6.73 -2.86 37.64
C THR A 831 5.57 -3.26 38.54
N ALA A 832 4.73 -2.32 38.98
CA ALA A 832 3.56 -2.55 39.82
C ALA A 832 2.38 -3.18 39.07
N VAL A 833 2.17 -2.85 37.79
CA VAL A 833 1.05 -3.39 37.00
C VAL A 833 1.42 -4.73 36.36
N PRO A 834 0.81 -5.86 36.77
CA PRO A 834 1.23 -7.20 36.32
C PRO A 834 1.02 -7.45 34.82
N PHE A 835 0.00 -6.82 34.21
CA PHE A 835 -0.22 -6.87 32.76
C PHE A 835 0.90 -6.15 31.99
N LEU A 836 1.25 -4.93 32.41
CA LEU A 836 2.27 -4.12 31.77
C LEU A 836 3.67 -4.74 31.96
N ARG A 837 3.96 -5.26 33.15
CA ARG A 837 5.16 -6.05 33.45
C ARG A 837 5.25 -7.29 32.54
N LYS A 838 4.20 -8.11 32.43
CA LYS A 838 4.22 -9.31 31.57
C LYS A 838 4.41 -8.92 30.10
N PHE A 839 3.73 -7.88 29.62
CA PHE A 839 3.82 -7.38 28.25
C PHE A 839 5.24 -6.87 27.93
N ILE A 840 5.82 -6.06 28.81
CA ILE A 840 7.17 -5.53 28.64
C ILE A 840 8.22 -6.63 28.77
N VAL A 841 8.13 -7.51 29.77
CA VAL A 841 9.11 -8.60 29.94
C VAL A 841 9.08 -9.57 28.77
N THR A 842 7.92 -9.95 28.24
CA THR A 842 7.87 -10.83 27.04
C THR A 842 8.47 -10.15 25.81
N ARG A 843 8.14 -8.87 25.57
CA ARG A 843 8.73 -8.07 24.47
C ARG A 843 10.25 -7.88 24.64
N VAL A 844 10.70 -7.39 25.78
CA VAL A 844 12.12 -7.09 26.08
C VAL A 844 12.94 -8.38 26.10
N ARG A 845 12.46 -9.46 26.74
CA ARG A 845 13.15 -10.76 26.73
C ARG A 845 13.34 -11.29 25.31
N SER A 846 12.35 -11.14 24.44
CA SER A 846 12.48 -11.56 23.04
C SER A 846 13.52 -10.74 22.26
N LEU A 847 13.69 -9.44 22.59
CA LEU A 847 14.67 -8.55 21.96
C LEU A 847 16.11 -8.81 22.45
N PHE A 848 16.27 -9.16 23.73
CA PHE A 848 17.59 -9.37 24.37
C PHE A 848 18.04 -10.83 24.48
N ALA A 849 17.18 -11.82 24.18
CA ALA A 849 17.50 -13.25 24.29
C ALA A 849 18.78 -13.65 23.53
N GLY A 850 19.07 -13.00 22.39
CA GLY A 850 20.30 -13.23 21.63
C GLY A 850 21.50 -12.38 22.09
N VAL A 851 21.25 -11.23 22.72
CA VAL A 851 22.28 -10.23 23.07
C VAL A 851 23.12 -10.67 24.27
N VAL A 852 22.47 -11.25 25.30
CA VAL A 852 23.16 -11.65 26.54
C VAL A 852 24.16 -12.79 26.31
N PRO A 853 23.80 -13.92 25.65
CA PRO A 853 24.79 -14.97 25.34
C PRO A 853 25.93 -14.43 24.49
N ARG A 854 25.63 -13.51 23.57
CA ARG A 854 26.64 -12.91 22.71
C ARG A 854 27.61 -11.99 23.44
N MET A 855 27.14 -11.25 24.44
CA MET A 855 28.00 -10.46 25.32
C MET A 855 28.93 -11.37 26.14
N LEU A 856 28.43 -12.51 26.64
CA LEU A 856 29.23 -13.50 27.34
C LEU A 856 30.31 -14.13 26.43
N ASP A 857 29.97 -14.47 25.19
CA ASP A 857 30.93 -14.97 24.18
C ASP A 857 32.06 -13.97 23.90
N VAL A 858 31.73 -12.67 23.85
CA VAL A 858 32.72 -11.60 23.62
C VAL A 858 33.57 -11.38 24.86
N LEU A 859 33.01 -11.49 26.06
CA LEU A 859 33.75 -11.40 27.34
C LEU A 859 34.83 -12.49 27.45
N GLN A 860 34.57 -13.68 26.91
CA GLN A 860 35.53 -14.78 26.84
C GLN A 860 36.67 -14.56 25.83
N ARG A 861 36.60 -13.51 25.00
CA ARG A 861 37.61 -13.18 23.97
C ARG A 861 38.23 -11.80 24.24
N PRO A 862 39.28 -11.70 25.08
CA PRO A 862 39.78 -10.42 25.59
C PRO A 862 40.26 -9.48 24.47
N GLN A 863 40.85 -10.01 23.40
CA GLN A 863 41.28 -9.20 22.25
C GLN A 863 40.10 -8.52 21.52
N LYS A 864 38.98 -9.22 21.39
CA LYS A 864 37.76 -8.71 20.74
C LYS A 864 37.07 -7.69 21.62
N LEU A 865 37.01 -7.95 22.92
CA LEU A 865 36.54 -7.01 23.91
C LEU A 865 37.39 -5.73 23.90
N LEU A 866 38.72 -5.84 23.92
CA LEU A 866 39.63 -4.69 23.85
C LEU A 866 39.45 -3.88 22.56
N THR A 867 39.25 -4.56 21.42
CA THR A 867 38.98 -3.90 20.13
C THR A 867 37.64 -3.16 20.14
N GLY A 868 36.60 -3.74 20.74
CA GLY A 868 35.28 -3.12 20.85
C GLY A 868 35.26 -1.92 21.79
N ILE A 869 35.81 -2.08 22.98
CA ILE A 869 35.95 -0.99 23.98
C ILE A 869 36.84 0.12 23.42
N GLY A 870 38.02 -0.25 22.91
CA GLY A 870 38.96 0.70 22.30
C GLY A 870 38.34 1.43 21.11
N GLY A 871 37.61 0.73 20.25
CA GLY A 871 36.89 1.34 19.13
C GLY A 871 35.80 2.32 19.59
N MET A 872 35.06 2.00 20.66
CA MET A 872 34.03 2.89 21.21
C MET A 872 34.63 4.15 21.84
N LEU A 873 35.66 4.00 22.66
CA LEU A 873 36.37 5.12 23.29
C LEU A 873 37.03 6.01 22.23
N LEU A 874 37.68 5.40 21.23
CA LEU A 874 38.30 6.12 20.12
C LEU A 874 37.25 6.86 19.28
N LEU A 875 36.07 6.27 19.08
CA LEU A 875 34.97 6.90 18.35
C LEU A 875 34.48 8.15 19.07
N THR A 876 34.24 8.05 20.37
CA THR A 876 33.85 9.19 21.21
C THR A 876 34.95 10.25 21.22
N ALA A 877 36.22 9.84 21.39
CA ALA A 877 37.35 10.76 21.36
C ALA A 877 37.46 11.48 20.01
N CYS A 878 37.28 10.80 18.87
CA CYS A 878 37.26 11.42 17.55
C CYS A 878 36.18 12.50 17.45
N PHE A 879 34.96 12.24 17.93
CA PHE A 879 33.91 13.25 17.89
C PHE A 879 34.15 14.42 18.84
N VAL A 880 34.62 14.18 20.07
CA VAL A 880 34.98 15.23 21.02
C VAL A 880 36.13 16.09 20.48
N MET A 881 37.16 15.47 19.90
CA MET A 881 38.29 16.18 19.30
C MET A 881 37.90 16.93 18.02
N CYS A 882 36.98 16.38 17.22
CA CYS A 882 36.41 17.08 16.06
C CYS A 882 35.64 18.32 16.50
N LEU A 883 34.82 18.23 17.55
CA LEU A 883 34.10 19.39 18.11
C LEU A 883 35.08 20.41 18.71
N THR A 884 36.09 19.95 19.45
CA THR A 884 37.13 20.82 20.03
C THR A 884 37.93 21.54 18.95
N ALA A 885 38.33 20.84 17.89
CA ALA A 885 39.00 21.43 16.74
C ALA A 885 38.09 22.42 16.00
N SER A 886 36.79 22.13 15.90
CA SER A 886 35.82 23.07 15.32
C SER A 886 35.69 24.34 16.17
N VAL A 887 35.69 24.23 17.50
CA VAL A 887 35.70 25.40 18.40
C VAL A 887 36.98 26.23 18.24
N ARG A 888 38.14 25.58 18.15
CA ARG A 888 39.43 26.27 17.91
C ARG A 888 39.58 26.83 16.50
N ALA A 889 38.76 26.41 15.55
CA ALA A 889 38.77 26.96 14.21
C ALA A 889 38.21 28.39 14.15
N PHE A 890 37.34 28.76 15.11
CA PHE A 890 36.66 30.06 15.19
C PHE A 890 36.99 30.85 16.46
N GLY A 891 37.77 30.28 17.38
CA GLY A 891 38.17 30.96 18.62
C GLY A 891 39.56 31.58 18.49
N ASP A 892 39.75 32.76 19.07
CA ASP A 892 41.06 33.40 19.15
C ASP A 892 42.01 32.64 20.10
N GLY A 893 43.32 32.88 19.98
CA GLY A 893 44.37 32.20 20.77
C GLY A 893 44.24 32.29 22.31
N GLY A 894 43.38 33.18 22.82
CA GLY A 894 43.03 33.29 24.25
C GLY A 894 41.85 32.42 24.71
N THR A 895 41.17 31.72 23.81
CA THR A 895 39.96 30.93 24.12
C THR A 895 40.33 29.57 24.73
N THR A 896 40.51 29.52 26.06
CA THR A 896 40.83 28.27 26.77
C THR A 896 39.56 27.51 27.14
N VAL A 897 39.21 26.47 26.37
CA VAL A 897 38.07 25.59 26.66
C VAL A 897 38.58 24.28 27.27
N SER A 898 38.04 23.90 28.44
CA SER A 898 38.34 22.60 29.06
C SER A 898 37.84 21.47 28.17
N LEU A 899 38.73 20.52 27.84
CA LEU A 899 38.40 19.34 27.04
C LEU A 899 37.31 18.50 27.71
N ALA A 900 37.31 18.45 29.06
CA ALA A 900 36.28 17.76 29.83
C ALA A 900 34.91 18.42 29.64
N GLY A 901 34.86 19.76 29.65
CA GLY A 901 33.62 20.51 29.38
C GLY A 901 33.05 20.24 27.98
N VAL A 902 33.89 20.24 26.94
CA VAL A 902 33.46 19.90 25.57
C VAL A 902 32.98 18.45 25.48
N ALA A 903 33.63 17.52 26.18
CA ALA A 903 33.21 16.12 26.25
C ALA A 903 31.82 15.98 26.89
N VAL A 904 31.54 16.67 27.99
CA VAL A 904 30.21 16.68 28.63
C VAL A 904 29.15 17.23 27.67
N VAL A 905 29.42 18.35 27.01
CA VAL A 905 28.51 18.96 26.04
C VAL A 905 28.23 18.01 24.87
N PHE A 906 29.26 17.37 24.32
CA PHE A 906 29.10 16.39 23.25
C PHE A 906 28.25 15.18 23.70
N LEU A 907 28.57 14.60 24.87
CA LEU A 907 27.87 13.43 25.40
C LEU A 907 26.40 13.73 25.68
N ALA A 908 26.10 14.91 26.26
CA ALA A 908 24.73 15.37 26.50
C ALA A 908 23.98 15.63 25.18
N GLY A 909 24.63 16.30 24.22
CA GLY A 909 24.07 16.56 22.89
C GLY A 909 23.75 15.27 22.13
N ASN A 910 24.66 14.29 22.15
CA ASN A 910 24.47 12.99 21.50
C ASN A 910 23.34 12.17 22.16
N ALA A 911 23.22 12.24 23.49
CA ALA A 911 22.13 11.60 24.22
C ALA A 911 20.77 12.21 23.85
N LEU A 912 20.66 13.55 23.83
CA LEU A 912 19.41 14.22 23.45
C LEU A 912 19.06 13.99 21.97
N GLY A 913 20.05 14.05 21.09
CA GLY A 913 19.87 13.77 19.66
C GLY A 913 19.38 12.36 19.36
N SER A 914 19.80 11.38 20.16
CA SER A 914 19.35 9.99 20.03
C SER A 914 17.93 9.78 20.56
N ALA A 915 17.45 10.64 21.46
CA ALA A 915 16.09 10.62 22.00
C ALA A 915 15.09 11.43 21.15
N ALA A 916 15.56 12.39 20.36
CA ALA A 916 14.73 13.19 19.48
C ALA A 916 14.18 12.35 18.31
N PRO A 917 12.87 12.39 17.98
CA PRO A 917 12.29 11.68 16.85
C PRO A 917 12.60 12.33 15.48
N THR A 918 13.73 13.03 15.39
CA THR A 918 14.19 13.74 14.18
C THR A 918 15.28 12.93 13.48
N PRO A 919 15.26 12.80 12.13
CA PRO A 919 16.35 12.17 11.37
C PRO A 919 17.70 12.83 11.71
N GLY A 920 18.73 12.03 11.99
CA GLY A 920 20.06 12.52 12.38
C GLY A 920 20.14 13.37 13.66
N GLY A 921 19.06 13.50 14.44
CA GLY A 921 19.01 14.38 15.62
C GLY A 921 19.06 15.88 15.28
N VAL A 922 18.71 16.25 14.05
CA VAL A 922 18.80 17.64 13.58
C VAL A 922 17.83 18.56 14.35
N GLY A 923 18.29 19.76 14.67
CA GLY A 923 17.64 20.74 15.53
C GLY A 923 18.01 20.55 17.00
N ALA A 924 17.79 19.35 17.54
CA ALA A 924 17.99 19.06 18.96
C ALA A 924 19.48 19.08 19.36
N VAL A 925 20.34 18.44 18.57
CA VAL A 925 21.78 18.36 18.90
C VAL A 925 22.45 19.72 18.65
N GLU A 926 22.14 20.42 17.57
CA GLU A 926 22.73 21.74 17.26
C GLU A 926 22.42 22.73 18.38
N ALA A 927 21.16 22.77 18.82
CA ALA A 927 20.74 23.61 19.94
C ALA A 927 21.47 23.19 21.22
N THR A 928 21.54 21.90 21.53
CA THR A 928 22.16 21.41 22.77
C THR A 928 23.66 21.65 22.79
N LEU A 929 24.36 21.40 21.69
CA LEU A 929 25.79 21.66 21.58
C LEU A 929 26.07 23.17 21.67
N THR A 930 25.29 24.00 20.99
CA THR A 930 25.48 25.46 21.01
C THR A 930 25.23 26.02 22.41
N VAL A 931 24.09 25.70 23.02
CA VAL A 931 23.76 26.13 24.39
C VAL A 931 24.76 25.56 25.41
N GLY A 932 25.15 24.30 25.26
CA GLY A 932 26.12 23.66 26.13
C GLY A 932 27.52 24.31 26.05
N LEU A 933 27.98 24.66 24.85
CA LEU A 933 29.24 25.37 24.66
C LEU A 933 29.18 26.78 25.25
N ILE A 934 28.07 27.50 25.08
CA ILE A 934 27.85 28.81 25.71
C ILE A 934 27.87 28.68 27.23
N ALA A 935 27.20 27.66 27.77
CA ALA A 935 27.12 27.41 29.21
C ALA A 935 28.49 27.13 29.87
N ILE A 936 29.46 26.59 29.12
CA ILE A 936 30.82 26.38 29.62
C ILE A 936 31.75 27.60 29.42
N GLY A 937 31.22 28.69 28.86
CA GLY A 937 31.87 30.00 28.75
C GLY A 937 32.31 30.44 27.36
N LEU A 938 31.82 29.81 26.27
CA LEU A 938 32.13 30.25 24.90
C LEU A 938 31.21 31.38 24.43
N PRO A 939 31.73 32.38 23.69
CA PRO A 939 30.90 33.37 23.02
C PRO A 939 29.95 32.71 22.02
N LYS A 940 28.75 33.28 21.84
CA LYS A 940 27.76 32.77 20.88
C LYS A 940 28.30 32.80 19.45
N GLU A 941 29.12 33.80 19.16
CA GLU A 941 29.78 34.08 17.89
C GLU A 941 30.78 32.98 17.51
N VAL A 942 31.34 32.27 18.50
CA VAL A 942 32.25 31.13 18.29
C VAL A 942 31.47 29.80 18.36
N ALA A 943 30.56 29.68 19.31
CA ALA A 943 29.84 28.43 19.58
C ALA A 943 28.95 28.00 18.40
N ALA A 944 28.18 28.92 17.80
CA ALA A 944 27.27 28.58 16.71
C ALA A 944 28.02 28.15 15.42
N PRO A 945 29.02 28.89 14.91
CA PRO A 945 29.80 28.46 13.75
C PRO A 945 30.59 27.17 13.99
N ALA A 946 31.15 26.98 15.19
CA ALA A 946 31.86 25.74 15.55
C ALA A 946 30.95 24.51 15.51
N VAL A 947 29.71 24.62 16.02
CA VAL A 947 28.73 23.53 15.96
C VAL A 947 28.28 23.27 14.53
N LEU A 948 28.08 24.32 13.73
CA LEU A 948 27.75 24.18 12.31
C LEU A 948 28.88 23.50 11.52
N LEU A 949 30.14 23.87 11.73
CA LEU A 949 31.29 23.19 11.12
C LEU A 949 31.37 21.73 11.56
N TYR A 950 31.18 21.45 12.86
CA TYR A 950 31.13 20.09 13.36
C TYR A 950 30.04 19.26 12.68
N ARG A 951 28.83 19.83 12.48
CA ARG A 951 27.73 19.15 11.77
C ARG A 951 27.99 18.98 10.28
N LEU A 952 28.57 19.99 9.65
CA LEU A 952 29.00 19.89 8.26
C LEU A 952 29.92 18.69 8.06
N LEU A 953 30.91 18.52 8.94
CA LEU A 953 31.88 17.45 8.81
C LEU A 953 31.37 16.06 9.24
N THR A 954 30.44 15.99 10.20
CA THR A 954 30.01 14.70 10.78
C THR A 954 28.66 14.19 10.28
N LEU A 955 27.80 15.08 9.77
CA LEU A 955 26.45 14.77 9.33
C LEU A 955 26.25 15.03 7.83
N TRP A 956 26.58 16.21 7.31
CA TRP A 956 26.20 16.61 5.94
C TRP A 956 27.23 16.19 4.86
N LEU A 957 28.51 16.49 5.05
CA LEU A 957 29.59 16.17 4.10
C LEU A 957 29.69 14.66 3.80
N PRO A 958 29.59 13.75 4.80
CA PRO A 958 29.76 12.33 4.55
C PRO A 958 28.63 11.65 3.77
N VAL A 959 27.50 12.31 3.57
CA VAL A 959 26.32 11.75 2.90
C VAL A 959 26.64 11.34 1.46
N LEU A 960 27.40 12.17 0.75
CA LEU A 960 27.79 11.93 -0.64
C LEU A 960 28.68 10.68 -0.78
N PRO A 961 29.82 10.56 -0.08
CA PRO A 961 30.59 9.31 -0.10
C PRO A 961 29.78 8.14 0.49
N GLY A 962 28.93 8.38 1.51
CA GLY A 962 28.02 7.39 2.07
C GLY A 962 27.10 6.76 1.04
N TRP A 963 26.45 7.57 0.20
CA TRP A 963 25.59 7.10 -0.87
C TRP A 963 26.36 6.27 -1.91
N LEU A 964 27.58 6.69 -2.24
CA LEU A 964 28.45 5.98 -3.16
C LEU A 964 28.85 4.60 -2.61
N PHE A 965 29.27 4.51 -1.34
CA PHE A 965 29.57 3.24 -0.67
C PHE A 965 28.34 2.35 -0.51
N PHE A 966 27.17 2.92 -0.18
CA PHE A 966 25.90 2.19 -0.09
C PHE A 966 25.56 1.50 -1.41
N ASN A 967 25.65 2.24 -2.53
CA ASN A 967 25.43 1.68 -3.86
C ASN A 967 26.47 0.64 -4.27
N GLN A 968 27.75 0.89 -3.98
CA GLN A 968 28.82 -0.07 -4.30
C GLN A 968 28.68 -1.38 -3.53
N LEU A 969 28.43 -1.33 -2.21
CA LEU A 969 28.24 -2.51 -1.37
C LEU A 969 26.98 -3.28 -1.79
N THR A 970 25.89 -2.59 -2.13
CA THR A 970 24.67 -3.21 -2.65
C THR A 970 24.93 -3.91 -4.00
N ARG A 971 25.69 -3.29 -4.91
CA ARG A 971 26.05 -3.89 -6.21
C ARG A 971 26.91 -5.14 -6.05
N LYS A 972 27.83 -5.16 -5.08
CA LYS A 972 28.72 -6.29 -4.77
C LYS A 972 28.04 -7.37 -3.91
N GLY A 973 26.78 -7.21 -3.52
CA GLY A 973 26.03 -8.19 -2.72
C GLY A 973 26.34 -8.18 -1.22
N PHE A 974 27.02 -7.14 -0.72
CA PHE A 974 27.35 -6.96 0.70
C PHE A 974 26.27 -6.20 1.49
N LEU A 975 25.27 -5.62 0.81
CA LEU A 975 24.05 -5.04 1.39
C LEU A 975 22.82 -5.56 0.66
#